data_AF-A0A0K6FUN3-F1
#
_entry.id   AF-A0A0K6FUN3-F1
#
_cell.length_a   1.000
_cell.length_b   1.000
_cell.length_c   1.000
_cell.angle_alpha   90.00
_cell.angle_beta   90.00
_cell.angle_gamma   90.00
#
_symmetry.space_group_name_H-M   'P 1'
#
loop_
_entity.id
_entity.type
_entity.pdbx_description
1 polymer ?
#
loop_
_entity_poly.entity_id
_entity_poly.type
_entity_poly.pdbx_seq_one_letter_code
_entity_poly.pdbx_strand_id
1 'polypeptide(L)'
;MRLADEREARESADALLLQLRNEAKHSAEQIDNLQKQIVAFEQQMEQDSAKLFKQDREIQSQRKLVSDLKERHTSVYRKRDALRKRFERQKKKLLEIKQPLEHPDDTVRRYNLKDAGTIRSEVRVMIRQLACQGVSTERVTEIIRVVGEALGVEVIGSISAHSVARIMLEGLVQAQMQIAQELQQADYVTICGDGTTIKNQQHEAKSVFVKLPVHENNNTSSQPTPLQPTPLVRKLGVHKAPSHTAEQQLDGWKNVIDVCCDRLQRSPLGRGGHFTSSMVAPKLRSVLTDHASDQKRLFQLLNQWKQNVDRNSRAVRKLKTMTVDQQLYALTCYLDNAADSTDNWRALPSEQQAAMMHDAWLALAAQIGEAEFQKLSLDEQLEVDFLAWAGCCMHKELNAVKGGALHMGAAWEELGLKPPIVLLNKYESLGKIKGVNEQLPRGAIKIARLTGAIFNNKDDKKGYQTTVDNFLEHHLGYSSRFADVSNTRYGSYCDAAMMLILHLEKYKQLMGIICLAKSTPGLNNLESNVLNGLEDIPTLTELAVLVLYAQAIGRPYIKHVRSSRLNALTLGPFHKQVKQHCRAVISNPDLLIGAETSAAAGALDGKPWDRPDAIYNILSLIPILPNIRPILVAFFRGALQTWERFTSEFETDGLVAQATEKQRESAWIPATNDISEGALGQCRQMLRHAPTMTDNQRNARTMWSHNNTYDWAKETLTNKDEAYIRKEARQIDGSGENKKLRMEINSVLVERAAAGKIKQEKSTVRRETKRSKLAGVQLIQHATYDELISMKMSDLDLQIDKLREAGDKHVRPKSTLRKKDAKAKEILAGIERRQSLGITVILDPQNDGDLVSESAEPTLPEDMELYHPDDVVF
;
A
#
# COMPACT_ATOMS: atom_id res chain seq x y z
N MET A 1 74.51 103.02 99.62
CA MET A 1 73.04 103.23 99.63
C MET A 1 72.46 102.85 98.25
N ARG A 2 72.50 101.57 97.85
CA ARG A 2 71.79 101.00 96.67
C ARG A 2 71.52 99.49 96.84
N LEU A 3 71.45 99.03 98.09
CA LEU A 3 71.09 97.64 98.47
C LEU A 3 69.58 97.50 98.76
N ALA A 4 68.81 98.59 98.69
CA ALA A 4 67.36 98.62 98.90
C ALA A 4 66.58 98.53 97.57
N ASP A 5 67.04 99.24 96.54
CA ASP A 5 66.40 99.27 95.21
C ASP A 5 66.44 97.89 94.48
N GLU A 6 67.47 97.07 94.73
CA GLU A 6 67.55 95.72 94.16
C GLU A 6 66.53 94.74 94.76
N ARG A 7 66.03 94.97 95.99
CA ARG A 7 65.08 94.06 96.63
C ARG A 7 63.65 94.31 96.14
N GLU A 8 63.30 95.58 95.96
CA GLU A 8 62.01 96.01 95.43
C GLU A 8 61.85 95.63 93.93
N ALA A 9 62.94 95.74 93.15
CA ALA A 9 62.99 95.23 91.78
C ALA A 9 62.79 93.71 91.70
N ARG A 10 63.27 92.96 92.70
CA ARG A 10 63.15 91.49 92.75
C ARG A 10 61.75 91.03 93.14
N GLU A 11 61.12 91.68 94.12
CA GLU A 11 59.73 91.40 94.49
C GLU A 11 58.75 91.79 93.37
N SER A 12 58.98 92.91 92.68
CA SER A 12 58.20 93.28 91.49
C SER A 12 58.41 92.31 90.33
N ALA A 13 59.62 91.78 90.14
CA ALA A 13 59.91 90.78 89.10
C ALA A 13 59.27 89.43 89.43
N ASP A 14 59.26 89.01 90.70
CA ASP A 14 58.64 87.75 91.14
C ASP A 14 57.10 87.83 91.07
N ALA A 15 56.50 88.99 91.36
CA ALA A 15 55.07 89.22 91.15
C ALA A 15 54.68 89.17 89.66
N LEU A 16 55.48 89.79 88.78
CA LEU A 16 55.32 89.73 87.32
C LEU A 16 55.49 88.29 86.79
N LEU A 17 56.47 87.54 87.31
CA LEU A 17 56.69 86.14 86.94
C LEU A 17 55.52 85.24 87.38
N LEU A 18 54.91 85.50 88.53
CA LEU A 18 53.75 84.74 88.99
C LEU A 18 52.51 85.06 88.15
N GLN A 19 52.31 86.33 87.77
CA GLN A 19 51.23 86.74 86.87
C GLN A 19 51.41 86.12 85.47
N LEU A 20 52.62 86.20 84.91
CA LEU A 20 52.96 85.57 83.63
C LEU A 20 52.80 84.05 83.67
N ARG A 21 53.13 83.38 84.79
CA ARG A 21 52.89 81.94 84.96
C ARG A 21 51.40 81.60 85.00
N ASN A 22 50.58 82.40 85.66
CA ASN A 22 49.14 82.17 85.72
C ASN A 22 48.47 82.44 84.37
N GLU A 23 48.89 83.49 83.64
CA GLU A 23 48.46 83.76 82.27
C GLU A 23 48.91 82.65 81.32
N ALA A 24 50.17 82.20 81.39
CA ALA A 24 50.67 81.09 80.59
C ALA A 24 49.91 79.78 80.88
N LYS A 25 49.53 79.52 82.14
CA LYS A 25 48.73 78.35 82.51
C LYS A 25 47.29 78.45 81.98
N HIS A 26 46.68 79.64 82.06
CA HIS A 26 45.35 79.87 81.50
C HIS A 26 45.34 79.76 79.97
N SER A 27 46.36 80.31 79.29
CA SER A 27 46.54 80.15 77.86
C SER A 27 46.82 78.69 77.47
N ALA A 28 47.58 77.94 78.26
CA ALA A 28 47.81 76.51 78.01
C ALA A 28 46.51 75.69 78.14
N GLU A 29 45.68 75.98 79.15
CA GLU A 29 44.35 75.36 79.31
C GLU A 29 43.39 75.74 78.18
N GLN A 30 43.42 77.00 77.71
CA GLN A 30 42.64 77.41 76.54
C GLN A 30 43.13 76.74 75.25
N ILE A 31 44.44 76.61 75.05
CA ILE A 31 45.01 75.92 73.87
C ILE A 31 44.64 74.44 73.88
N ASP A 32 44.71 73.76 75.04
CA ASP A 32 44.30 72.35 75.16
C ASP A 32 42.80 72.17 74.89
N ASN A 33 41.96 73.10 75.38
CA ASN A 33 40.53 73.05 75.12
C ASN A 33 40.20 73.34 73.63
N LEU A 34 40.89 74.28 73.01
CA LEU A 34 40.77 74.56 71.57
C LEU A 34 41.29 73.40 70.72
N GLN A 35 42.39 72.74 71.11
CA GLN A 35 42.88 71.54 70.43
C GLN A 35 41.87 70.39 70.52
N LYS A 36 41.25 70.18 71.68
CA LYS A 36 40.16 69.19 71.83
C LYS A 36 38.96 69.52 70.95
N GLN A 37 38.59 70.80 70.83
CA GLN A 37 37.51 71.23 69.94
C GLN A 37 37.88 71.06 68.46
N ILE A 38 39.12 71.34 68.06
CA ILE A 38 39.60 71.13 66.69
C ILE A 38 39.54 69.64 66.34
N VAL A 39 40.03 68.75 67.19
CA VAL A 39 39.96 67.30 66.95
C VAL A 39 38.51 66.81 66.87
N ALA A 40 37.62 67.33 67.73
CA ALA A 40 36.20 67.00 67.67
C ALA A 40 35.54 67.51 66.37
N PHE A 41 35.90 68.71 65.92
CA PHE A 41 35.41 69.25 64.64
C PHE A 41 35.97 68.51 63.44
N GLU A 42 37.24 68.10 63.44
CA GLU A 42 37.85 67.30 62.38
C GLU A 42 37.15 65.94 62.24
N GLN A 43 36.87 65.27 63.38
CA GLN A 43 36.09 64.02 63.38
C GLN A 43 34.66 64.22 62.87
N GLN A 44 34.01 65.31 63.27
CA GLN A 44 32.66 65.64 62.80
C GLN A 44 32.67 65.93 61.29
N MET A 45 33.67 66.67 60.80
CA MET A 45 33.82 66.98 59.39
C MET A 45 34.07 65.73 58.55
N GLU A 46 34.86 64.78 59.06
CA GLU A 46 35.14 63.52 58.37
C GLU A 46 33.90 62.62 58.31
N GLN A 47 33.12 62.57 59.42
CA GLN A 47 31.83 61.87 59.44
C GLN A 47 30.81 62.50 58.50
N ASP A 48 30.70 63.83 58.49
CA ASP A 48 29.78 64.55 57.62
C ASP A 48 30.20 64.46 56.15
N SER A 49 31.50 64.49 55.85
CA SER A 49 32.04 64.27 54.51
C SER A 49 31.73 62.85 54.00
N ALA A 50 31.90 61.83 54.84
CA ALA A 50 31.53 60.45 54.51
C ALA A 50 30.01 60.30 54.28
N LYS A 51 29.20 61.00 55.08
CA LYS A 51 27.73 61.00 54.96
C LYS A 51 27.27 61.71 53.68
N LEU A 52 27.89 62.84 53.34
CA LEU A 52 27.69 63.56 52.09
C LEU A 52 28.08 62.71 50.87
N PHE A 53 29.21 62.00 50.94
CA PHE A 53 29.63 61.12 49.85
C PHE A 53 28.65 59.96 49.63
N LYS A 54 28.11 59.41 50.72
CA LYS A 54 27.07 58.38 50.65
C LYS A 54 25.77 58.92 50.08
N GLN A 55 25.33 60.10 50.52
CA GLN A 55 24.14 60.77 49.99
C GLN A 55 24.31 61.17 48.52
N ASP A 56 25.48 61.63 48.10
CA ASP A 56 25.74 61.99 46.70
C ASP A 56 25.69 60.74 45.79
N ARG A 57 26.26 59.61 46.23
CA ARG A 57 26.09 58.33 45.52
C ARG A 57 24.63 57.90 45.43
N GLU A 58 23.87 58.07 46.50
CA GLU A 58 22.45 57.72 46.53
C GLU A 58 21.64 58.63 45.60
N ILE A 59 21.92 59.94 45.60
CA ILE A 59 21.34 60.92 44.67
C ILE A 59 21.71 60.60 43.22
N GLN A 60 22.96 60.23 42.94
CA GLN A 60 23.38 59.79 41.61
C GLN A 60 22.62 58.53 41.15
N SER A 61 22.45 57.55 42.04
CA SER A 61 21.65 56.36 41.72
C SER A 61 20.17 56.68 41.50
N GLN A 62 19.61 57.59 42.32
CA GLN A 62 18.21 58.02 42.19
C GLN A 62 18.02 58.84 40.92
N ARG A 63 18.98 59.71 40.55
CA ARG A 63 18.95 60.46 39.28
C ARG A 63 18.98 59.52 38.09
N LYS A 64 19.82 58.48 38.13
CA LYS A 64 19.86 57.44 37.10
C LYS A 64 18.54 56.69 37.03
N LEU A 65 17.99 56.27 38.18
CA LEU A 65 16.68 55.61 38.26
C LEU A 65 15.55 56.50 37.72
N VAL A 66 15.55 57.80 38.05
CA VAL A 66 14.57 58.76 37.55
C VAL A 66 14.73 58.97 36.04
N SER A 67 15.96 58.98 35.51
CA SER A 67 16.21 59.02 34.07
C SER A 67 15.66 57.77 33.38
N ASP A 68 15.97 56.59 33.89
CA ASP A 68 15.50 55.31 33.36
C ASP A 68 13.96 55.20 33.46
N LEU A 69 13.38 55.67 34.57
CA LEU A 69 11.94 55.74 34.75
C LEU A 69 11.29 56.78 33.83
N LYS A 70 11.94 57.91 33.54
CA LYS A 70 11.45 58.88 32.55
C LYS A 70 11.52 58.31 31.14
N GLU A 71 12.57 57.58 30.78
CA GLU A 71 12.64 56.89 29.49
C GLU A 71 11.59 55.78 29.39
N ARG A 72 11.43 54.96 30.43
CA ARG A 72 10.37 53.95 30.49
C ARG A 72 9.00 54.59 30.46
N HIS A 73 8.75 55.66 31.21
CA HIS A 73 7.48 56.38 31.18
C HIS A 73 7.23 56.97 29.79
N THR A 74 8.24 57.54 29.13
CA THR A 74 8.12 58.04 27.75
C THR A 74 7.86 56.91 26.77
N SER A 75 8.51 55.75 26.92
CA SER A 75 8.27 54.55 26.12
C SER A 75 6.88 53.98 26.34
N VAL A 76 6.42 53.89 27.59
CA VAL A 76 5.07 53.47 27.96
C VAL A 76 4.05 54.49 27.47
N TYR A 77 4.34 55.79 27.53
CA TYR A 77 3.46 56.84 27.02
C TYR A 77 3.38 56.78 25.50
N ARG A 78 4.49 56.53 24.79
CA ARG A 78 4.52 56.29 23.34
C ARG A 78 3.79 55.00 22.98
N LYS A 79 3.95 53.93 23.75
CA LYS A 79 3.20 52.67 23.57
C LYS A 79 1.72 52.85 23.87
N ARG A 80 1.36 53.59 24.91
CA ARG A 80 -0.01 53.93 25.29
C ARG A 80 -0.64 54.87 24.27
N ASP A 81 0.11 55.82 23.73
CA ASP A 81 -0.36 56.71 22.67
C ASP A 81 -0.46 55.98 21.33
N ALA A 82 0.46 55.05 21.03
CA ALA A 82 0.35 54.15 19.89
C ALA A 82 -0.83 53.18 20.03
N LEU A 83 -1.07 52.64 21.23
CA LEU A 83 -2.22 51.81 21.57
C LEU A 83 -3.50 52.62 21.57
N ARG A 84 -3.52 53.84 22.10
CA ARG A 84 -4.65 54.77 22.03
C ARG A 84 -4.93 55.16 20.60
N LYS A 85 -3.92 55.49 19.79
CA LYS A 85 -4.08 55.75 18.35
C LYS A 85 -4.47 54.50 17.58
N ARG A 86 -4.05 53.29 17.99
CA ARG A 86 -4.53 52.02 17.43
C ARG A 86 -5.96 51.73 17.86
N PHE A 87 -6.31 52.02 19.10
CA PHE A 87 -7.65 51.84 19.67
C PHE A 87 -8.60 52.88 19.09
N GLU A 88 -8.21 54.14 18.92
CA GLU A 88 -8.97 55.17 18.22
C GLU A 88 -9.02 54.88 16.72
N ARG A 89 -7.97 54.32 16.10
CA ARG A 89 -8.07 53.79 14.72
C ARG A 89 -8.97 52.56 14.63
N GLN A 90 -8.97 51.69 15.63
CA GLN A 90 -9.84 50.52 15.70
C GLN A 90 -11.27 50.89 16.07
N LYS A 91 -11.47 51.92 16.88
CA LYS A 91 -12.74 52.49 17.34
C LYS A 91 -13.33 53.36 16.24
N LYS A 92 -12.52 54.12 15.51
CA LYS A 92 -12.89 54.78 14.25
C LYS A 92 -13.17 53.74 13.18
N LYS A 93 -12.36 52.67 13.02
CA LYS A 93 -12.74 51.51 12.20
C LYS A 93 -14.01 50.84 12.71
N LEU A 94 -14.24 50.69 14.01
CA LEU A 94 -15.45 50.08 14.59
C LEU A 94 -16.67 50.99 14.47
N LEU A 95 -16.50 52.31 14.46
CA LEU A 95 -17.52 53.31 14.20
C LEU A 95 -17.78 53.46 12.70
N GLU A 96 -16.76 53.33 11.85
CA GLU A 96 -16.86 53.18 10.38
C GLU A 96 -17.35 51.78 9.99
N ILE A 97 -17.29 50.78 10.88
CA ILE A 97 -17.90 49.44 10.76
C ILE A 97 -19.28 49.40 11.46
N LYS A 98 -19.62 50.40 12.31
CA LYS A 98 -20.96 50.57 12.90
C LYS A 98 -21.84 51.56 12.13
N GLN A 99 -21.28 52.54 11.44
CA GLN A 99 -21.99 53.40 10.48
C GLN A 99 -22.47 52.72 9.17
N PRO A 100 -22.00 51.52 8.77
CA PRO A 100 -22.67 50.64 7.81
C PRO A 100 -23.59 49.61 8.50
N LEU A 101 -23.86 49.71 9.81
CA LEU A 101 -24.87 48.85 10.46
C LEU A 101 -26.23 49.56 10.63
N GLU A 102 -26.34 50.84 10.26
CA GLU A 102 -27.61 51.59 10.17
C GLU A 102 -28.00 51.96 8.73
N HIS A 103 -27.21 51.52 7.75
CA HIS A 103 -27.66 51.35 6.38
C HIS A 103 -27.51 49.86 6.08
N PRO A 104 -28.55 49.11 5.68
CA PRO A 104 -28.31 47.83 5.05
C PRO A 104 -27.38 48.12 3.87
N ASP A 105 -26.17 47.60 3.91
CA ASP A 105 -25.24 47.67 2.80
C ASP A 105 -25.83 46.79 1.70
N ASP A 106 -26.76 47.37 0.93
CA ASP A 106 -27.37 46.82 -0.28
C ASP A 106 -26.31 46.64 -1.39
N THR A 107 -25.03 46.90 -1.13
CA THR A 107 -23.95 46.45 -2.01
C THR A 107 -23.73 44.97 -1.82
N VAL A 108 -24.48 44.18 -2.59
CA VAL A 108 -24.26 42.74 -2.71
C VAL A 108 -22.76 42.49 -2.93
N ARG A 109 -22.10 41.77 -2.02
CA ARG A 109 -20.66 41.52 -2.12
C ARG A 109 -20.41 40.71 -3.38
N ARG A 110 -19.73 41.29 -4.36
CA ARG A 110 -19.49 40.63 -5.65
C ARG A 110 -18.18 39.86 -5.67
N TYR A 111 -18.24 38.59 -6.04
CA TYR A 111 -17.05 37.75 -6.26
C TYR A 111 -16.95 37.34 -7.73
N ASN A 112 -16.01 37.95 -8.46
CA ASN A 112 -15.76 37.63 -9.86
C ASN A 112 -14.97 36.34 -9.99
N LEU A 113 -15.51 35.35 -10.72
CA LEU A 113 -14.82 34.09 -11.02
C LEU A 113 -13.67 34.26 -12.03
N LYS A 114 -13.73 35.33 -12.83
CA LYS A 114 -12.77 35.64 -13.89
C LYS A 114 -12.29 37.08 -13.74
N ASP A 115 -11.07 37.31 -14.16
CA ASP A 115 -10.49 38.64 -14.37
C ASP A 115 -10.11 38.78 -15.84
N ALA A 116 -10.63 39.81 -16.53
CA ALA A 116 -10.49 40.01 -17.98
C ALA A 116 -10.71 38.73 -18.82
N GLY A 117 -11.74 37.94 -18.48
CA GLY A 117 -12.06 36.67 -19.15
C GLY A 117 -11.21 35.46 -18.74
N THR A 118 -10.15 35.66 -17.94
CA THR A 118 -9.27 34.60 -17.43
C THR A 118 -9.73 34.14 -16.05
N ILE A 119 -9.88 32.83 -15.86
CA ILE A 119 -10.21 32.27 -14.53
C ILE A 119 -9.04 32.53 -13.57
N ARG A 120 -9.34 33.17 -12.43
CA ARG A 120 -8.38 33.56 -11.38
C ARG A 120 -7.69 32.35 -10.75
N SER A 121 -6.45 32.49 -10.28
CA SER A 121 -5.64 31.36 -9.76
C SER A 121 -6.26 30.73 -8.51
N GLU A 122 -6.75 31.54 -7.58
CA GLU A 122 -7.48 31.12 -6.37
C GLU A 122 -8.79 30.39 -6.70
N VAL A 123 -9.48 30.78 -7.78
CA VAL A 123 -10.69 30.10 -8.25
C VAL A 123 -10.33 28.73 -8.82
N ARG A 124 -9.22 28.60 -9.54
CA ARG A 124 -8.72 27.30 -10.05
C ARG A 124 -8.39 26.34 -8.91
N VAL A 125 -7.76 26.84 -7.85
CA VAL A 125 -7.48 26.05 -6.64
C VAL A 125 -8.78 25.58 -6.00
N MET A 126 -9.74 26.48 -5.77
CA MET A 126 -11.04 26.14 -5.19
C MET A 126 -11.76 25.08 -6.02
N ILE A 127 -11.73 25.19 -7.35
CA ILE A 127 -12.32 24.20 -8.27
C ILE A 127 -11.67 22.83 -8.11
N ARG A 128 -10.34 22.75 -8.00
CA ARG A 128 -9.64 21.48 -7.76
C ARG A 128 -10.05 20.86 -6.44
N GLN A 129 -10.13 21.65 -5.38
CA GLN A 129 -10.57 21.18 -4.06
C GLN A 129 -12.00 20.63 -4.12
N LEU A 130 -12.96 21.38 -4.66
CA LEU A 130 -14.35 20.93 -4.81
C LEU A 130 -14.46 19.65 -5.65
N ALA A 131 -13.75 19.58 -6.77
CA ALA A 131 -13.75 18.39 -7.61
C ALA A 131 -13.13 17.17 -6.90
N CYS A 132 -12.11 17.36 -6.06
CA CYS A 132 -11.54 16.28 -5.25
C CYS A 132 -12.50 15.80 -4.15
N GLN A 133 -13.42 16.65 -3.69
CA GLN A 133 -14.51 16.31 -2.76
C GLN A 133 -15.73 15.67 -3.44
N GLY A 134 -15.62 15.28 -4.72
CA GLY A 134 -16.68 14.59 -5.45
C GLY A 134 -17.67 15.50 -6.18
N VAL A 135 -17.48 16.82 -6.18
CA VAL A 135 -18.34 17.72 -6.95
C VAL A 135 -18.13 17.45 -8.46
N SER A 136 -19.24 17.26 -9.18
CA SER A 136 -19.21 16.99 -10.63
C SER A 136 -18.79 18.23 -11.40
N THR A 137 -18.08 18.05 -12.53
CA THR A 137 -17.56 19.16 -13.33
C THR A 137 -18.65 20.10 -13.85
N GLU A 138 -19.87 19.59 -14.01
CA GLU A 138 -21.04 20.35 -14.46
C GLU A 138 -21.65 21.20 -13.35
N ARG A 139 -21.56 20.75 -12.09
CA ARG A 139 -22.21 21.38 -10.93
C ARG A 139 -21.28 22.28 -10.12
N VAL A 140 -19.96 22.25 -10.33
CA VAL A 140 -19.00 23.07 -9.55
C VAL A 140 -19.40 24.55 -9.50
N THR A 141 -19.74 25.16 -10.65
CA THR A 141 -20.13 26.59 -10.70
C THR A 141 -21.42 26.86 -9.93
N GLU A 142 -22.38 25.94 -9.97
CA GLU A 142 -23.64 26.03 -9.23
C GLU A 142 -23.40 25.93 -7.71
N ILE A 143 -22.57 24.99 -7.27
CA ILE A 143 -22.19 24.87 -5.85
C ILE A 143 -21.51 26.14 -5.34
N ILE A 144 -20.61 26.74 -6.12
CA ILE A 144 -19.98 28.01 -5.75
C ILE A 144 -21.03 29.12 -5.60
N ARG A 145 -22.05 29.15 -6.47
CA ARG A 145 -23.17 30.11 -6.37
C ARG A 145 -24.03 29.86 -5.13
N VAL A 146 -24.42 28.62 -4.85
CA VAL A 146 -25.21 28.25 -3.67
C VAL A 146 -24.49 28.66 -2.38
N VAL A 147 -23.19 28.38 -2.29
CA VAL A 147 -22.37 28.79 -1.13
C VAL A 147 -22.22 30.32 -1.08
N GLY A 148 -22.05 30.98 -2.23
CA GLY A 148 -22.00 32.44 -2.32
C GLY A 148 -23.30 33.09 -1.83
N GLU A 149 -24.45 32.63 -2.31
CA GLU A 149 -25.78 33.10 -1.94
C GLU A 149 -26.02 32.93 -0.43
N ALA A 150 -25.70 31.76 0.13
CA ALA A 150 -25.79 31.51 1.58
C ALA A 150 -24.91 32.45 2.42
N LEU A 151 -23.82 32.99 1.85
CA LEU A 151 -22.89 33.92 2.50
C LEU A 151 -23.19 35.39 2.14
N GLY A 152 -24.24 35.69 1.39
CA GLY A 152 -24.56 37.05 0.94
C GLY A 152 -23.60 37.61 -0.11
N VAL A 153 -22.98 36.72 -0.92
CA VAL A 153 -21.99 37.06 -1.96
C VAL A 153 -22.55 36.71 -3.35
N GLU A 154 -22.73 37.73 -4.20
CA GLU A 154 -23.07 37.55 -5.62
C GLU A 154 -21.86 37.03 -6.40
N VAL A 155 -21.96 35.81 -6.90
CA VAL A 155 -20.90 35.19 -7.71
C VAL A 155 -21.07 35.59 -9.18
N ILE A 156 -20.15 36.41 -9.70
CA ILE A 156 -20.19 36.92 -11.07
C ILE A 156 -19.39 36.00 -12.02
N GLY A 157 -20.04 35.64 -13.12
CA GLY A 157 -19.48 34.84 -14.20
C GLY A 157 -19.86 33.36 -14.10
N SER A 158 -19.26 32.56 -14.98
CA SER A 158 -19.49 31.12 -15.06
C SER A 158 -18.25 30.40 -15.57
N ILE A 159 -18.09 29.15 -15.17
CA ILE A 159 -16.98 28.29 -15.60
C ILE A 159 -17.59 27.03 -16.22
N SER A 160 -17.21 26.74 -17.46
CA SER A 160 -17.73 25.57 -18.18
C SER A 160 -17.16 24.27 -17.61
N ALA A 161 -17.91 23.18 -17.72
CA ALA A 161 -17.46 21.85 -17.30
C ALA A 161 -16.11 21.46 -17.94
N HIS A 162 -15.92 21.82 -19.21
CA HIS A 162 -14.66 21.64 -19.92
C HIS A 162 -13.50 22.44 -19.31
N SER A 163 -13.74 23.68 -18.86
CA SER A 163 -12.73 24.47 -18.15
C SER A 163 -12.39 23.84 -16.79
N VAL A 164 -13.39 23.33 -16.07
CA VAL A 164 -13.18 22.58 -14.82
C VAL A 164 -12.32 21.34 -15.06
N ALA A 165 -12.62 20.56 -16.09
CA ALA A 165 -11.84 19.38 -16.47
C ALA A 165 -10.38 19.76 -16.77
N ARG A 166 -10.13 20.84 -17.51
CA ARG A 166 -8.76 21.34 -17.76
C ARG A 166 -8.04 21.78 -16.49
N ILE A 167 -8.75 22.48 -15.59
CA ILE A 167 -8.23 22.89 -14.28
C ILE A 167 -7.83 21.69 -13.42
N MET A 168 -8.52 20.55 -13.57
CA MET A 168 -8.10 19.30 -12.95
C MET A 168 -6.81 18.75 -13.56
N LEU A 169 -6.65 18.77 -14.88
CA LEU A 169 -5.40 18.34 -15.53
C LEU A 169 -4.20 19.22 -15.13
N GLU A 170 -4.41 20.50 -14.84
CA GLU A 170 -3.37 21.34 -14.22
C GLU A 170 -2.88 20.72 -12.90
N GLY A 171 -3.79 20.19 -12.08
CA GLY A 171 -3.46 19.48 -10.85
C GLY A 171 -2.71 18.16 -11.08
N LEU A 172 -2.99 17.45 -12.17
CA LEU A 172 -2.20 16.26 -12.56
C LEU A 172 -0.76 16.64 -12.88
N VAL A 173 -0.55 17.68 -13.68
CA VAL A 173 0.79 18.17 -14.03
C VAL A 173 1.55 18.62 -12.78
N GLN A 174 0.88 19.34 -11.87
CA GLN A 174 1.45 19.71 -10.57
C GLN A 174 1.92 18.48 -9.78
N ALA A 175 1.08 17.45 -9.68
CA ALA A 175 1.42 16.24 -8.93
C ALA A 175 2.58 15.47 -9.57
N GLN A 176 2.65 15.42 -10.90
CA GLN A 176 3.76 14.79 -11.64
C GLN A 176 5.08 15.54 -11.44
N MET A 177 5.05 16.88 -11.49
CA MET A 177 6.23 17.72 -11.22
C MET A 177 6.72 17.55 -9.77
N GLN A 178 5.81 17.53 -8.80
CA GLN A 178 6.11 17.29 -7.40
C GLN A 178 6.83 15.94 -7.21
N ILE A 179 6.25 14.86 -7.75
CA ILE A 179 6.84 13.51 -7.64
C ILE A 179 8.26 13.50 -8.18
N ALA A 180 8.49 14.07 -9.37
CA ALA A 180 9.83 14.12 -9.94
C ALA A 180 10.82 14.90 -9.08
N GLN A 181 10.41 16.04 -8.51
CA GLN A 181 11.27 16.85 -7.66
C GLN A 181 11.65 16.10 -6.37
N GLU A 182 10.68 15.45 -5.75
CA GLU A 182 10.91 14.66 -4.53
C GLU A 182 11.76 13.42 -4.82
N LEU A 183 11.55 12.72 -5.96
CA LEU A 183 12.41 11.63 -6.40
C LEU A 183 13.83 12.09 -6.72
N GLN A 184 14.01 13.32 -7.22
CA GLN A 184 15.33 13.91 -7.45
C GLN A 184 16.09 14.11 -6.13
N GLN A 185 15.39 14.53 -5.07
CA GLN A 185 15.95 14.79 -3.74
C GLN A 185 16.10 13.53 -2.88
N ALA A 186 15.33 12.48 -3.16
CA ALA A 186 15.33 11.25 -2.38
C ALA A 186 16.69 10.54 -2.42
N ASP A 187 17.14 10.01 -1.28
CA ASP A 187 18.26 9.09 -1.24
C ASP A 187 17.83 7.69 -1.69
N TYR A 188 16.63 7.29 -1.28
CA TYR A 188 16.10 5.96 -1.48
C TYR A 188 14.61 5.98 -1.84
N VAL A 189 14.22 5.02 -2.65
CA VAL A 189 12.85 4.85 -3.15
C VAL A 189 12.43 3.39 -3.02
N THR A 190 11.21 3.19 -2.55
CA THR A 190 10.51 1.92 -2.64
C THR A 190 9.35 2.06 -3.62
N ILE A 191 9.12 1.06 -4.44
CA ILE A 191 7.90 0.97 -5.27
C ILE A 191 6.90 -0.02 -4.66
N CYS A 192 5.63 0.26 -4.87
CA CYS A 192 4.51 -0.54 -4.41
C CYS A 192 3.45 -0.58 -5.51
N GLY A 193 3.10 -1.78 -5.95
CA GLY A 193 2.22 -2.00 -7.09
C GLY A 193 1.16 -3.05 -6.82
N ASP A 194 0.03 -2.91 -7.51
CA ASP A 194 -1.01 -3.92 -7.57
C ASP A 194 -1.77 -3.88 -8.89
N GLY A 195 -2.33 -5.01 -9.30
CA GLY A 195 -3.08 -5.15 -10.55
C GLY A 195 -4.44 -5.79 -10.34
N THR A 196 -5.47 -5.29 -11.01
CA THR A 196 -6.78 -5.97 -11.07
C THR A 196 -7.47 -5.75 -12.39
N THR A 197 -8.36 -6.67 -12.74
CA THR A 197 -9.27 -6.50 -13.87
C THR A 197 -10.53 -5.76 -13.45
N ILE A 198 -10.86 -4.66 -14.14
CA ILE A 198 -12.13 -3.93 -13.98
C ILE A 198 -12.85 -3.95 -15.33
N LYS A 199 -14.03 -4.58 -15.39
CA LYS A 199 -14.83 -4.73 -16.63
C LYS A 199 -13.99 -5.29 -17.80
N ASN A 200 -13.27 -6.38 -17.56
CA ASN A 200 -12.39 -7.04 -18.54
C ASN A 200 -11.23 -6.16 -19.07
N GLN A 201 -10.81 -5.15 -18.31
CA GLN A 201 -9.62 -4.33 -18.62
C GLN A 201 -8.66 -4.38 -17.43
N GLN A 202 -7.39 -4.64 -17.71
CA GLN A 202 -6.33 -4.65 -16.70
C GLN A 202 -6.05 -3.21 -16.24
N HIS A 203 -6.00 -3.02 -14.93
CA HIS A 203 -5.63 -1.76 -14.28
C HIS A 203 -4.52 -2.02 -13.28
N GLU A 204 -3.55 -1.10 -13.22
CA GLU A 204 -2.40 -1.17 -12.34
C GLU A 204 -2.30 0.08 -11.48
N ALA A 205 -2.34 -0.09 -10.17
CA ALA A 205 -2.06 0.95 -9.21
C ALA A 205 -0.54 1.04 -8.96
N LYS A 206 -0.01 2.27 -8.97
CA LYS A 206 1.41 2.54 -8.76
C LYS A 206 1.58 3.57 -7.65
N SER A 207 2.41 3.24 -6.66
CA SER A 207 2.78 4.14 -5.57
C SER A 207 4.27 4.02 -5.24
N VAL A 208 4.86 5.11 -4.75
CA VAL A 208 6.24 5.13 -4.26
C VAL A 208 6.29 5.61 -2.82
N PHE A 209 7.24 5.07 -2.06
CA PHE A 209 7.62 5.60 -0.76
C PHE A 209 8.95 6.31 -0.91
N VAL A 210 8.96 7.58 -0.49
CA VAL A 210 10.08 8.49 -0.67
C VAL A 210 10.57 8.95 0.69
N LYS A 211 11.86 8.76 0.95
CA LYS A 211 12.52 9.34 2.14
C LYS A 211 13.26 10.59 1.68
N LEU A 212 12.75 11.76 2.08
CA LEU A 212 13.43 13.03 1.84
C LEU A 212 14.50 13.27 2.91
N PRO A 213 15.62 13.93 2.58
CA PRO A 213 16.61 14.36 3.55
C PRO A 213 15.95 15.25 4.62
N VAL A 214 16.25 15.01 5.90
CA VAL A 214 15.77 15.88 6.98
C VAL A 214 16.56 17.18 6.90
N HIS A 215 15.91 18.27 6.47
CA HIS A 215 16.46 19.60 6.69
C HIS A 215 16.31 19.93 8.18
N GLU A 216 17.42 20.07 8.90
CA GLU A 216 17.45 20.67 10.24
C GLU A 216 17.02 22.13 10.14
N ASN A 217 15.70 22.37 10.10
CA ASN A 217 15.18 23.71 10.25
C ASN A 217 15.32 24.11 11.72
N ASN A 218 16.37 24.89 11.99
CA ASN A 218 16.68 25.54 13.26
C ASN A 218 15.66 26.62 13.70
N ASN A 219 14.35 26.40 13.51
CA ASN A 219 13.33 27.32 14.03
C ASN A 219 12.05 26.61 14.47
N THR A 220 11.88 26.60 15.80
CA THR A 220 10.61 26.66 16.55
C THR A 220 9.57 25.58 16.28
N SER A 221 9.57 24.53 17.11
CA SER A 221 8.55 24.35 18.15
C SER A 221 8.84 23.08 18.95
N SER A 222 8.75 23.20 20.27
CA SER A 222 8.81 22.11 21.23
C SER A 222 7.58 21.19 21.06
N GLN A 223 7.64 20.31 20.06
CA GLN A 223 6.82 19.11 19.96
C GLN A 223 7.77 17.90 20.04
N PRO A 224 7.43 16.82 20.76
CA PRO A 224 8.25 15.63 20.80
C PRO A 224 8.47 15.13 19.38
N THR A 225 9.73 14.95 18.99
CA THR A 225 10.13 14.35 17.72
C THR A 225 9.36 13.04 17.53
N PRO A 226 8.59 12.85 16.44
CA PRO A 226 8.02 11.54 16.16
C PRO A 226 9.16 10.53 15.97
N LEU A 227 9.05 9.36 16.61
CA LEU A 227 9.87 8.18 16.29
C LEU A 227 9.88 7.98 14.77
N GLN A 228 11.06 8.11 14.15
CA GLN A 228 11.42 7.97 12.73
C GLN A 228 10.44 8.60 11.72
N PRO A 229 10.87 9.56 10.87
CA PRO A 229 10.00 10.10 9.83
C PRO A 229 9.58 8.97 8.89
N THR A 230 8.30 8.62 8.92
CA THR A 230 7.71 7.63 8.02
C THR A 230 7.89 8.13 6.59
N PRO A 231 8.35 7.30 5.64
CA PRO A 231 8.50 7.72 4.25
C PRO A 231 7.22 8.35 3.70
N LEU A 232 7.38 9.42 2.92
CA LEU A 232 6.28 10.07 2.24
C LEU A 232 5.73 9.13 1.17
N VAL A 233 4.43 8.88 1.21
CA VAL A 233 3.74 8.10 0.17
C VAL A 233 3.34 9.03 -0.96
N ARG A 234 3.65 8.64 -2.20
CA ARG A 234 3.16 9.31 -3.40
C ARG A 234 2.47 8.32 -4.31
N LYS A 235 1.23 8.62 -4.66
CA LYS A 235 0.48 7.89 -5.70
C LYS A 235 0.92 8.38 -7.06
N LEU A 236 1.27 7.44 -7.94
CA LEU A 236 1.57 7.68 -9.36
C LEU A 236 0.33 7.44 -10.24
N GLY A 237 -0.80 7.08 -9.64
CA GLY A 237 -2.09 6.88 -10.29
C GLY A 237 -2.43 5.41 -10.52
N VAL A 238 -3.63 5.19 -11.08
CA VAL A 238 -4.08 3.90 -11.59
C VAL A 238 -4.15 4.00 -13.10
N HIS A 239 -3.51 3.07 -13.80
CA HIS A 239 -3.36 3.12 -15.26
C HIS A 239 -3.91 1.84 -15.87
N LYS A 240 -4.53 1.94 -17.06
CA LYS A 240 -4.86 0.74 -17.83
C LYS A 240 -3.60 0.17 -18.44
N ALA A 241 -3.51 -1.15 -18.46
CA ALA A 241 -2.41 -1.88 -19.07
C ALA A 241 -2.94 -2.78 -20.20
N PRO A 242 -2.21 -2.93 -21.33
CA PRO A 242 -2.59 -3.86 -22.40
C PRO A 242 -2.53 -5.33 -21.97
N SER A 243 -1.62 -5.68 -21.05
CA SER A 243 -1.46 -7.02 -20.49
C SER A 243 -1.10 -6.98 -19.01
N HIS A 244 -1.07 -8.16 -18.38
CA HIS A 244 -0.55 -8.37 -17.01
C HIS A 244 0.87 -8.96 -17.02
N THR A 245 1.59 -8.91 -18.14
CA THR A 245 2.95 -9.51 -18.19
C THR A 245 3.94 -8.65 -17.42
N ALA A 246 4.95 -9.28 -16.82
CA ALA A 246 5.96 -8.60 -16.02
C ALA A 246 6.73 -7.52 -16.81
N GLU A 247 6.98 -7.76 -18.10
CA GLU A 247 7.63 -6.82 -19.00
C GLU A 247 6.78 -5.56 -19.20
N GLN A 248 5.48 -5.73 -19.44
CA GLN A 248 4.54 -4.60 -19.60
C GLN A 248 4.35 -3.83 -18.30
N GLN A 249 4.36 -4.52 -17.16
CA GLN A 249 4.36 -3.87 -15.84
C GLN A 249 5.62 -3.02 -15.63
N LEU A 250 6.81 -3.54 -15.98
CA LEU A 250 8.06 -2.79 -15.89
C LEU A 250 8.05 -1.55 -16.81
N ASP A 251 7.62 -1.70 -18.05
CA ASP A 251 7.54 -0.58 -19.00
C ASP A 251 6.51 0.45 -18.53
N GLY A 252 5.39 -0.01 -17.95
CA GLY A 252 4.43 0.84 -17.27
C GLY A 252 5.04 1.64 -16.11
N TRP A 253 5.97 1.06 -15.34
CA TRP A 253 6.69 1.78 -14.28
C TRP A 253 7.65 2.83 -14.85
N LYS A 254 8.48 2.45 -15.83
CA LYS A 254 9.42 3.37 -16.50
C LYS A 254 8.69 4.56 -17.11
N ASN A 255 7.64 4.28 -17.90
CA ASN A 255 6.85 5.31 -18.59
C ASN A 255 6.25 6.34 -17.62
N VAL A 256 5.70 5.90 -16.48
CA VAL A 256 5.09 6.84 -15.52
C VAL A 256 6.15 7.69 -14.82
N ILE A 257 7.33 7.13 -14.52
CA ILE A 257 8.45 7.88 -13.96
C ILE A 257 9.01 8.87 -14.99
N ASP A 258 9.18 8.45 -16.25
CA ASP A 258 9.65 9.30 -17.34
C ASP A 258 8.71 10.48 -17.57
N VAL A 259 7.39 10.24 -17.62
CA VAL A 259 6.40 11.32 -17.73
C VAL A 259 6.55 12.34 -16.60
N CYS A 260 6.80 11.91 -15.36
CA CYS A 260 7.03 12.83 -14.25
C CYS A 260 8.32 13.64 -14.46
N CYS A 261 9.42 12.97 -14.79
CA CYS A 261 10.72 13.60 -15.02
C CYS A 261 10.68 14.62 -16.16
N ASP A 262 10.08 14.25 -17.30
CA ASP A 262 9.94 15.09 -18.49
C ASP A 262 9.13 16.36 -18.23
N ARG A 263 8.07 16.27 -17.40
CA ARG A 263 7.25 17.43 -17.03
C ARG A 263 8.03 18.39 -16.15
N LEU A 264 8.80 17.88 -15.18
CA LEU A 264 9.66 18.72 -14.37
C LEU A 264 10.77 19.36 -15.22
N GLN A 265 11.47 18.58 -16.04
CA GLN A 265 12.60 19.07 -16.85
C GLN A 265 12.19 20.17 -17.84
N ARG A 266 11.00 20.07 -18.44
CA ARG A 266 10.48 21.09 -19.37
C ARG A 266 9.84 22.30 -18.67
N SER A 267 9.62 22.23 -17.36
CA SER A 267 9.05 23.33 -16.58
C SER A 267 10.09 24.42 -16.28
N PRO A 268 9.67 25.67 -15.98
CA PRO A 268 10.57 26.69 -15.48
C PRO A 268 11.29 26.28 -14.18
N LEU A 269 10.59 25.61 -13.26
CA LEU A 269 11.14 25.07 -12.00
C LEU A 269 12.30 24.09 -12.21
N GLY A 270 12.23 23.24 -13.26
CA GLY A 270 13.28 22.26 -13.56
C GLY A 270 14.40 22.77 -14.47
N ARG A 271 14.39 24.05 -14.88
CA ARG A 271 15.43 24.60 -15.75
C ARG A 271 16.80 24.54 -15.07
N GLY A 272 17.78 23.97 -15.77
CA GLY A 272 19.16 23.84 -15.30
C GLY A 272 19.46 22.50 -14.60
N GLY A 273 18.44 21.67 -14.34
CA GLY A 273 18.61 20.30 -13.86
C GLY A 273 18.46 19.27 -14.98
N HIS A 274 19.19 18.15 -14.88
CA HIS A 274 18.93 16.94 -15.66
C HIS A 274 18.48 15.84 -14.69
N PHE A 275 17.26 15.34 -14.88
CA PHE A 275 16.68 14.26 -14.09
C PHE A 275 15.83 13.37 -14.99
N THR A 276 16.10 12.06 -14.98
CA THR A 276 15.48 11.05 -15.85
C THR A 276 15.13 9.80 -15.03
N SER A 277 14.31 8.89 -15.56
CA SER A 277 14.02 7.61 -14.88
C SER A 277 15.27 6.78 -14.58
N SER A 278 16.31 6.86 -15.42
CA SER A 278 17.60 6.22 -15.17
C SER A 278 18.31 6.76 -13.92
N MET A 279 17.98 7.97 -13.46
CA MET A 279 18.50 8.49 -12.19
C MET A 279 17.68 8.02 -10.97
N VAL A 280 16.50 7.42 -11.20
CA VAL A 280 15.66 6.80 -10.16
C VAL A 280 16.04 5.35 -9.91
N ALA A 281 16.40 4.59 -10.95
CA ALA A 281 16.70 3.16 -10.82
C ALA A 281 17.77 2.84 -9.75
N PRO A 282 18.90 3.56 -9.64
CA PRO A 282 19.90 3.32 -8.61
C PRO A 282 19.38 3.58 -7.18
N LYS A 283 18.38 4.46 -7.02
CA LYS A 283 17.75 4.80 -5.74
C LYS A 283 16.75 3.74 -5.27
N LEU A 284 16.35 2.82 -6.15
CA LEU A 284 15.42 1.76 -5.80
C LEU A 284 16.06 0.83 -4.76
N ARG A 285 15.40 0.69 -3.61
CA ARG A 285 15.85 -0.15 -2.48
C ARG A 285 14.87 -1.24 -2.11
N SER A 286 13.58 -1.08 -2.43
CA SER A 286 12.62 -2.16 -2.24
C SER A 286 11.41 -2.16 -3.17
N VAL A 287 10.77 -3.31 -3.25
CA VAL A 287 9.58 -3.61 -4.05
C VAL A 287 8.55 -4.35 -3.19
N LEU A 288 7.32 -3.82 -3.14
CA LEU A 288 6.17 -4.48 -2.51
C LEU A 288 5.13 -4.85 -3.58
N THR A 289 4.79 -6.14 -3.63
CA THR A 289 3.77 -6.72 -4.52
C THR A 289 3.00 -7.83 -3.82
N ASP A 290 2.03 -8.45 -4.49
CA ASP A 290 1.54 -9.76 -4.09
C ASP A 290 2.58 -10.87 -4.38
N HIS A 291 2.17 -12.14 -4.20
CA HIS A 291 3.03 -13.31 -4.39
C HIS A 291 2.88 -14.01 -5.76
N ALA A 292 2.21 -13.39 -6.73
CA ALA A 292 1.98 -13.99 -8.04
C ALA A 292 3.28 -14.14 -8.83
N SER A 293 3.30 -15.08 -9.78
CA SER A 293 4.51 -15.46 -10.53
C SER A 293 5.00 -14.33 -11.44
N ASP A 294 4.09 -13.59 -12.05
CA ASP A 294 4.36 -12.38 -12.82
C ASP A 294 4.98 -11.28 -11.93
N GLN A 295 4.52 -11.10 -10.69
CA GLN A 295 5.12 -10.14 -9.76
C GLN A 295 6.54 -10.53 -9.33
N LYS A 296 6.80 -11.82 -9.10
CA LYS A 296 8.18 -12.30 -8.86
C LYS A 296 9.08 -12.08 -10.07
N ARG A 297 8.54 -12.26 -11.28
CA ARG A 297 9.25 -11.97 -12.52
C ARG A 297 9.51 -10.47 -12.68
N LEU A 298 8.54 -9.61 -12.35
CA LEU A 298 8.70 -8.16 -12.35
C LEU A 298 9.85 -7.73 -11.43
N PHE A 299 9.93 -8.31 -10.22
CA PHE A 299 11.04 -8.05 -9.30
C PHE A 299 12.41 -8.37 -9.92
N GLN A 300 12.54 -9.51 -10.62
CA GLN A 300 13.78 -9.85 -11.34
C GLN A 300 14.12 -8.82 -12.41
N LEU A 301 13.13 -8.39 -13.20
CA LEU A 301 13.33 -7.40 -14.27
C LEU A 301 13.68 -6.02 -13.71
N LEU A 302 13.12 -5.62 -12.57
CA LEU A 302 13.49 -4.40 -11.86
C LEU A 302 14.93 -4.45 -11.34
N ASN A 303 15.35 -5.59 -10.80
CA ASN A 303 16.73 -5.78 -10.36
C ASN A 303 17.72 -5.66 -11.53
N GLN A 304 17.41 -6.32 -12.65
CA GLN A 304 18.20 -6.22 -13.89
C GLN A 304 18.24 -4.79 -14.41
N TRP A 305 17.10 -4.08 -14.41
CA TRP A 305 17.05 -2.68 -14.83
C TRP A 305 17.94 -1.79 -13.94
N LYS A 306 17.87 -1.94 -12.62
CA LYS A 306 18.72 -1.22 -11.66
C LYS A 306 20.21 -1.48 -11.92
N GLN A 307 20.60 -2.74 -12.06
CA GLN A 307 21.99 -3.14 -12.34
C GLN A 307 22.47 -2.55 -13.67
N ASN A 308 21.72 -2.76 -14.76
CA ASN A 308 22.06 -2.27 -16.09
C ASN A 308 22.28 -0.75 -16.10
N VAL A 309 21.43 0.01 -15.40
CA VAL A 309 21.54 1.47 -15.31
C VAL A 309 22.81 1.90 -14.56
N ASP A 310 23.16 1.24 -13.45
CA ASP A 310 24.41 1.52 -12.72
C ASP A 310 25.64 1.18 -13.57
N ARG A 311 25.70 0.00 -14.20
CA ARG A 311 26.83 -0.44 -15.03
C ARG A 311 26.99 0.47 -16.25
N ASN A 312 25.91 0.82 -16.94
CA ASN A 312 25.96 1.77 -18.05
C ASN A 312 26.48 3.15 -17.60
N SER A 313 26.08 3.61 -16.42
CA SER A 313 26.58 4.89 -15.86
C SER A 313 28.07 4.85 -15.53
N ARG A 314 28.60 3.71 -15.09
CA ARG A 314 30.05 3.50 -14.89
C ARG A 314 30.79 3.46 -16.22
N ALA A 315 30.25 2.73 -17.19
CA ALA A 315 30.80 2.62 -18.54
C ALA A 315 30.94 3.99 -19.21
N VAL A 316 29.86 4.79 -19.20
CA VAL A 316 29.88 6.15 -19.76
C VAL A 316 30.92 7.03 -19.08
N ARG A 317 31.07 6.96 -17.75
CA ARG A 317 32.11 7.71 -17.03
C ARG A 317 33.51 7.28 -17.46
N LYS A 318 33.75 5.97 -17.58
CA LYS A 318 35.05 5.44 -18.01
C LYS A 318 35.38 5.79 -19.45
N LEU A 319 34.43 5.61 -20.37
CA LEU A 319 34.58 5.95 -21.79
C LEU A 319 34.93 7.43 -21.97
N LYS A 320 34.32 8.35 -21.20
CA LYS A 320 34.68 9.79 -21.22
C LYS A 320 36.14 10.09 -20.84
N THR A 321 36.82 9.19 -20.13
CA THR A 321 38.24 9.32 -19.77
C THR A 321 39.19 8.72 -20.82
N MET A 322 38.66 7.90 -21.74
CA MET A 322 39.43 7.28 -22.80
C MET A 322 39.61 8.23 -23.98
N THR A 323 40.74 8.14 -24.68
CA THR A 323 40.92 8.84 -25.95
C THR A 323 40.06 8.20 -27.04
N VAL A 324 39.80 8.94 -28.13
CA VAL A 324 39.06 8.42 -29.29
C VAL A 324 39.71 7.15 -29.84
N ASP A 325 41.04 7.13 -29.94
CA ASP A 325 41.77 5.94 -30.42
C ASP A 325 41.60 4.72 -29.52
N GLN A 326 41.57 4.92 -28.19
CA GLN A 326 41.32 3.84 -27.24
C GLN A 326 39.90 3.30 -27.33
N GLN A 327 38.91 4.18 -27.53
CA GLN A 327 37.51 3.78 -27.74
C GLN A 327 37.36 3.00 -29.05
N LEU A 328 37.97 3.48 -30.14
CA LEU A 328 37.95 2.82 -31.45
C LEU A 328 38.65 1.46 -31.42
N TYR A 329 39.80 1.36 -30.75
CA TYR A 329 40.51 0.10 -30.56
C TYR A 329 39.65 -0.91 -29.78
N ALA A 330 39.07 -0.51 -28.65
CA ALA A 330 38.22 -1.38 -27.85
C ALA A 330 36.96 -1.84 -28.61
N LEU A 331 36.34 -0.95 -29.39
CA LEU A 331 35.20 -1.27 -30.24
C LEU A 331 35.59 -2.22 -31.38
N THR A 332 36.77 -2.03 -31.98
CA THR A 332 37.28 -2.90 -33.06
C THR A 332 37.56 -4.30 -32.55
N CYS A 333 38.18 -4.46 -31.38
CA CYS A 333 38.37 -5.78 -30.77
C CYS A 333 37.04 -6.51 -30.51
N TYR A 334 35.97 -5.78 -30.17
CA TYR A 334 34.63 -6.35 -30.00
C TYR A 334 33.96 -6.72 -31.32
N LEU A 335 34.11 -5.86 -32.33
CA LEU A 335 33.62 -6.13 -33.69
C LEU A 335 34.33 -7.32 -34.32
N ASP A 336 35.64 -7.49 -34.10
CA ASP A 336 36.42 -8.61 -34.59
C ASP A 336 35.95 -9.93 -33.95
N ASN A 337 35.70 -9.95 -32.64
CA ASN A 337 35.11 -11.12 -31.95
C ASN A 337 33.67 -11.43 -32.40
N ALA A 338 32.88 -10.42 -32.78
CA ALA A 338 31.53 -10.62 -33.33
C ALA A 338 31.56 -11.09 -34.80
N ALA A 339 32.58 -10.65 -35.55
CA ALA A 339 32.81 -10.99 -36.95
C ALA A 339 33.29 -12.45 -37.15
N ASP A 340 33.81 -13.12 -36.12
CA ASP A 340 34.11 -14.57 -36.17
C ASP A 340 32.87 -15.45 -36.46
N SER A 341 31.66 -14.87 -36.40
CA SER A 341 30.39 -15.52 -36.78
C SER A 341 29.91 -15.18 -38.22
N THR A 342 30.56 -14.23 -38.89
CA THR A 342 30.16 -13.71 -40.22
C THR A 342 31.39 -13.37 -41.07
N ASP A 343 31.66 -14.16 -42.11
CA ASP A 343 32.90 -14.16 -42.91
C ASP A 343 33.37 -12.80 -43.48
N ASN A 344 32.49 -11.78 -43.57
CA ASN A 344 32.89 -10.40 -43.88
C ASN A 344 31.80 -9.37 -43.50
N TRP A 345 31.76 -8.91 -42.24
CA TRP A 345 30.72 -7.96 -41.78
C TRP A 345 30.69 -6.63 -42.56
N ARG A 346 31.82 -6.21 -43.14
CA ARG A 346 31.94 -5.00 -43.98
C ARG A 346 31.21 -5.12 -45.33
N ALA A 347 30.80 -6.33 -45.72
CA ALA A 347 29.99 -6.58 -46.91
C ALA A 347 28.48 -6.61 -46.63
N LEU A 348 28.04 -6.49 -45.36
CA LEU A 348 26.63 -6.46 -45.02
C LEU A 348 25.96 -5.15 -45.45
N PRO A 349 24.62 -5.11 -45.61
CA PRO A 349 23.88 -3.87 -45.79
C PRO A 349 24.12 -2.87 -44.66
N SER A 350 24.10 -1.57 -44.98
CA SER A 350 24.39 -0.47 -44.03
C SER A 350 23.55 -0.55 -42.73
N GLU A 351 22.28 -0.93 -42.83
CA GLU A 351 21.40 -1.09 -41.67
C GLU A 351 21.85 -2.24 -40.74
N GLN A 352 22.32 -3.35 -41.30
CA GLN A 352 22.85 -4.49 -40.54
C GLN A 352 24.22 -4.17 -39.94
N GLN A 353 25.08 -3.44 -40.66
CA GLN A 353 26.34 -2.94 -40.12
C GLN A 353 26.11 -1.99 -38.93
N ALA A 354 25.12 -1.09 -39.05
CA ALA A 354 24.76 -0.16 -37.99
C ALA A 354 24.19 -0.90 -36.77
N ALA A 355 23.35 -1.93 -36.97
CA ALA A 355 22.85 -2.77 -35.90
C ALA A 355 23.98 -3.54 -35.19
N MET A 356 24.88 -4.20 -35.95
CA MET A 356 26.03 -4.89 -35.37
C MET A 356 26.96 -3.95 -34.61
N MET A 357 27.20 -2.75 -35.13
CA MET A 357 28.02 -1.74 -34.47
C MET A 357 27.34 -1.21 -33.19
N HIS A 358 26.02 -1.06 -33.21
CA HIS A 358 25.25 -0.72 -32.02
C HIS A 358 25.33 -1.81 -30.95
N ASP A 359 25.16 -3.08 -31.34
CA ASP A 359 25.23 -4.22 -30.43
C ASP A 359 26.65 -4.39 -29.85
N ALA A 360 27.69 -4.23 -30.67
CA ALA A 360 29.07 -4.24 -30.22
C ALA A 360 29.36 -3.10 -29.24
N TRP A 361 28.80 -1.91 -29.47
CA TRP A 361 28.91 -0.79 -28.54
C TRP A 361 28.21 -1.07 -27.20
N LEU A 362 27.01 -1.65 -27.23
CA LEU A 362 26.29 -2.06 -26.03
C LEU A 362 27.05 -3.13 -25.24
N ALA A 363 27.61 -4.12 -25.93
CA ALA A 363 28.42 -5.18 -25.33
C ALA A 363 29.70 -4.62 -24.68
N LEU A 364 30.40 -3.72 -25.36
CA LEU A 364 31.56 -3.01 -24.82
C LEU A 364 31.20 -2.21 -23.57
N ALA A 365 30.10 -1.44 -23.64
CA ALA A 365 29.64 -0.65 -22.50
C ALA A 365 29.27 -1.55 -21.29
N ALA A 366 28.60 -2.68 -21.52
CA ALA A 366 28.28 -3.63 -20.47
C ALA A 366 29.55 -4.20 -19.81
N GLN A 367 30.56 -4.58 -20.60
CA GLN A 367 31.81 -5.13 -20.06
C GLN A 367 32.61 -4.09 -19.27
N ILE A 368 32.77 -2.88 -19.82
CA ILE A 368 33.46 -1.79 -19.11
C ILE A 368 32.72 -1.45 -17.81
N GLY A 369 31.39 -1.35 -17.87
CA GLY A 369 30.56 -1.06 -16.71
C GLY A 369 30.71 -2.11 -15.61
N GLU A 370 30.70 -3.39 -15.98
CA GLU A 370 30.89 -4.50 -15.06
C GLU A 370 32.32 -4.55 -14.49
N ALA A 371 33.34 -4.31 -15.32
CA ALA A 371 34.72 -4.23 -14.84
C ALA A 371 34.95 -3.08 -13.85
N GLU A 372 34.32 -1.92 -14.06
CA GLU A 372 34.37 -0.80 -13.10
C GLU A 372 33.52 -1.06 -11.85
N PHE A 373 32.48 -1.89 -11.93
CA PHE A 373 31.71 -2.34 -10.76
C PHE A 373 32.54 -3.30 -9.91
N GLN A 374 33.23 -4.26 -10.52
CA GLN A 374 34.06 -5.26 -9.82
C GLN A 374 35.27 -4.67 -9.07
N LYS A 375 35.66 -3.43 -9.38
CA LYS A 375 36.70 -2.70 -8.62
C LYS A 375 36.24 -2.23 -7.25
N LEU A 376 34.93 -2.19 -7.02
CA LEU A 376 34.37 -1.86 -5.71
C LEU A 376 34.66 -2.98 -4.70
N SER A 377 34.73 -2.63 -3.43
CA SER A 377 34.73 -3.62 -2.35
C SER A 377 33.43 -4.44 -2.36
N LEU A 378 33.45 -5.65 -1.77
CA LEU A 378 32.26 -6.50 -1.69
C LEU A 378 31.10 -5.80 -0.98
N ASP A 379 31.37 -5.02 0.06
CA ASP A 379 30.35 -4.26 0.80
C ASP A 379 29.71 -3.17 -0.07
N GLU A 380 30.51 -2.48 -0.88
CA GLU A 380 30.01 -1.48 -1.83
C GLU A 380 29.21 -2.11 -2.98
N GLN A 381 29.65 -3.27 -3.49
CA GLN A 381 28.92 -4.01 -4.50
C GLN A 381 27.54 -4.44 -3.99
N LEU A 382 27.50 -5.01 -2.78
CA LEU A 382 26.25 -5.38 -2.10
C LEU A 382 25.35 -4.18 -1.90
N GLU A 383 25.91 -3.04 -1.50
CA GLU A 383 25.13 -1.83 -1.24
C GLU A 383 24.58 -1.16 -2.52
N VAL A 384 25.31 -1.23 -3.63
CA VAL A 384 24.84 -0.74 -4.94
C VAL A 384 23.70 -1.61 -5.47
N ASP A 385 23.85 -2.93 -5.36
CA ASP A 385 22.88 -3.90 -5.89
C ASP A 385 21.72 -4.21 -4.93
N PHE A 386 21.78 -3.71 -3.70
CA PHE A 386 20.76 -3.99 -2.69
C PHE A 386 19.37 -3.58 -3.18
N LEU A 387 18.50 -4.60 -3.33
CA LEU A 387 17.10 -4.44 -3.68
C LEU A 387 16.29 -5.54 -2.99
N ALA A 388 15.55 -5.17 -1.95
CA ALA A 388 14.74 -6.12 -1.19
C ALA A 388 13.33 -6.27 -1.78
N TRP A 389 12.78 -7.48 -1.74
CA TRP A 389 11.38 -7.74 -2.03
C TRP A 389 10.66 -8.23 -0.79
N ALA A 390 9.43 -7.77 -0.56
CA ALA A 390 8.51 -8.45 0.34
C ALA A 390 7.15 -8.63 -0.30
N GLY A 391 6.58 -9.81 -0.11
CA GLY A 391 5.20 -10.06 -0.49
C GLY A 391 4.21 -9.54 0.56
N CYS A 392 3.07 -9.05 0.08
CA CYS A 392 1.98 -8.52 0.91
C CYS A 392 1.57 -9.50 2.02
N CYS A 393 1.61 -9.05 3.28
CA CYS A 393 1.30 -9.91 4.43
C CYS A 393 -0.15 -10.41 4.45
N MET A 394 -1.10 -9.64 3.91
CA MET A 394 -2.50 -10.05 3.83
C MET A 394 -2.70 -11.26 2.90
N HIS A 395 -1.92 -11.33 1.82
CA HIS A 395 -1.91 -12.50 0.94
C HIS A 395 -1.29 -13.73 1.61
N LYS A 396 -0.32 -13.56 2.51
CA LYS A 396 0.25 -14.68 3.28
C LYS A 396 -0.79 -15.33 4.17
N GLU A 397 -1.55 -14.51 4.91
CA GLU A 397 -2.65 -14.97 5.77
C GLU A 397 -3.75 -15.66 4.94
N LEU A 398 -4.20 -15.02 3.86
CA LEU A 398 -5.21 -15.58 2.97
C LEU A 398 -4.79 -16.94 2.40
N ASN A 399 -3.54 -17.05 1.93
CA ASN A 399 -3.03 -18.30 1.40
C ASN A 399 -2.85 -19.36 2.47
N ALA A 400 -2.45 -18.99 3.70
CA ALA A 400 -2.38 -19.93 4.81
C ALA A 400 -3.74 -20.55 5.14
N VAL A 401 -4.83 -19.76 5.11
CA VAL A 401 -6.20 -20.28 5.22
C VAL A 401 -6.52 -21.24 4.08
N LYS A 402 -6.16 -20.91 2.84
CA LYS A 402 -6.35 -21.81 1.68
C LYS A 402 -5.61 -23.14 1.85
N GLY A 403 -4.34 -23.09 2.28
CA GLY A 403 -3.52 -24.27 2.51
C GLY A 403 -4.07 -25.15 3.64
N GLY A 404 -4.54 -24.52 4.72
CA GLY A 404 -5.22 -25.22 5.81
C GLY A 404 -6.53 -25.86 5.36
N ALA A 405 -7.38 -25.14 4.63
CA ALA A 405 -8.66 -25.65 4.15
C ALA A 405 -8.49 -26.83 3.18
N LEU A 406 -7.47 -26.79 2.32
CA LEU A 406 -7.14 -27.89 1.41
C LEU A 406 -6.78 -29.18 2.17
N HIS A 407 -5.88 -29.08 3.17
CA HIS A 407 -5.46 -30.24 3.96
C HIS A 407 -6.58 -30.75 4.87
N MET A 408 -7.36 -29.84 5.43
CA MET A 408 -8.56 -30.17 6.20
C MET A 408 -9.57 -30.98 5.36
N GLY A 409 -9.81 -30.55 4.11
CA GLY A 409 -10.70 -31.26 3.18
C GLY A 409 -10.18 -32.65 2.80
N ALA A 410 -8.87 -32.80 2.57
CA ALA A 410 -8.24 -34.08 2.28
C ALA A 410 -8.25 -35.05 3.48
N ALA A 411 -8.11 -34.53 4.69
CA ALA A 411 -8.00 -35.33 5.91
C ALA A 411 -9.23 -36.21 6.19
N TRP A 412 -10.42 -35.83 5.73
CA TRP A 412 -11.60 -36.68 5.88
C TRP A 412 -11.42 -38.03 5.19
N GLU A 413 -10.90 -38.04 3.96
CA GLU A 413 -10.63 -39.27 3.21
C GLU A 413 -9.40 -40.01 3.75
N GLU A 414 -8.31 -39.29 4.01
CA GLU A 414 -7.06 -39.87 4.51
C GLU A 414 -7.22 -40.59 5.86
N LEU A 415 -8.14 -40.11 6.70
CA LEU A 415 -8.44 -40.69 8.02
C LEU A 415 -9.62 -41.66 7.99
N GLY A 416 -10.23 -41.93 6.83
CA GLY A 416 -11.39 -42.81 6.72
C GLY A 416 -12.65 -42.29 7.44
N LEU A 417 -12.78 -40.97 7.58
CA LEU A 417 -13.89 -40.30 8.25
C LEU A 417 -15.00 -39.96 7.24
N LYS A 418 -16.24 -39.78 7.72
CA LYS A 418 -17.34 -39.29 6.88
C LYS A 418 -17.10 -37.82 6.51
N PRO A 419 -16.90 -37.48 5.23
CA PRO A 419 -16.67 -36.09 4.81
C PRO A 419 -17.96 -35.26 4.87
N PRO A 420 -17.85 -33.93 4.77
CA PRO A 420 -18.98 -33.05 4.56
C PRO A 420 -19.87 -33.46 3.38
N ILE A 421 -21.16 -33.17 3.52
CA ILE A 421 -22.13 -33.40 2.45
C ILE A 421 -21.76 -32.61 1.19
N VAL A 422 -22.09 -33.19 0.04
CA VAL A 422 -21.91 -32.53 -1.24
C VAL A 422 -23.00 -31.50 -1.47
N LEU A 423 -22.62 -30.30 -1.90
CA LEU A 423 -23.50 -29.16 -2.10
C LEU A 423 -23.52 -28.77 -3.59
N LEU A 424 -24.20 -29.60 -4.38
CA LEU A 424 -24.26 -29.51 -5.83
C LEU A 424 -25.09 -28.31 -6.30
N ASN A 425 -24.67 -27.67 -7.39
CA ASN A 425 -25.52 -26.70 -8.07
C ASN A 425 -26.69 -27.39 -8.80
N LYS A 426 -27.67 -26.61 -9.26
CA LYS A 426 -28.91 -27.13 -9.89
C LYS A 426 -28.64 -28.01 -11.12
N TYR A 427 -27.60 -27.71 -11.91
CA TYR A 427 -27.27 -28.47 -13.11
C TYR A 427 -26.54 -29.76 -12.77
N GLU A 428 -25.65 -29.72 -11.78
CA GLU A 428 -24.94 -30.89 -11.26
C GLU A 428 -25.90 -31.89 -10.59
N SER A 429 -26.89 -31.40 -9.83
CA SER A 429 -27.92 -32.26 -9.22
C SER A 429 -28.79 -32.98 -10.26
N LEU A 430 -28.87 -32.42 -11.48
CA LEU A 430 -29.58 -33.02 -12.63
C LEU A 430 -28.68 -33.94 -13.47
N GLY A 431 -27.48 -34.31 -12.99
CA GLY A 431 -26.57 -35.23 -13.66
C GLY A 431 -25.74 -34.62 -14.80
N LYS A 432 -25.79 -33.30 -15.02
CA LYS A 432 -24.99 -32.60 -16.04
C LYS A 432 -23.64 -32.15 -15.46
N ILE A 433 -22.76 -33.09 -15.15
CA ILE A 433 -21.41 -32.79 -14.62
C ILE A 433 -20.48 -32.39 -15.78
N LYS A 434 -19.91 -31.17 -15.75
CA LYS A 434 -18.78 -30.76 -16.62
C LYS A 434 -17.48 -31.31 -16.01
N GLY A 435 -16.78 -32.21 -16.73
CA GLY A 435 -15.36 -32.54 -16.49
C GLY A 435 -15.04 -33.55 -15.36
N VAL A 436 -14.03 -34.41 -15.57
CA VAL A 436 -13.72 -35.62 -14.77
C VAL A 436 -12.52 -35.40 -13.82
N ASN A 437 -12.39 -34.25 -13.15
CA ASN A 437 -11.24 -34.04 -12.25
C ASN A 437 -11.46 -33.09 -11.06
N GLU A 438 -12.68 -32.62 -10.82
CA GLU A 438 -12.97 -31.70 -9.70
C GLU A 438 -13.55 -32.48 -8.52
N GLN A 439 -12.95 -32.31 -7.33
CA GLN A 439 -13.55 -32.75 -6.08
C GLN A 439 -14.94 -32.11 -5.94
N LEU A 440 -15.96 -32.92 -5.68
CA LEU A 440 -17.32 -32.42 -5.56
C LEU A 440 -17.41 -31.34 -4.46
N PRO A 441 -18.05 -30.18 -4.73
CA PRO A 441 -18.00 -29.03 -3.85
C PRO A 441 -18.74 -29.29 -2.54
N ARG A 442 -18.06 -29.11 -1.41
CA ARG A 442 -18.56 -29.45 -0.06
C ARG A 442 -17.90 -28.60 1.03
N GLY A 443 -18.36 -28.76 2.28
CA GLY A 443 -17.68 -28.25 3.47
C GLY A 443 -17.80 -26.73 3.70
N ALA A 444 -17.01 -26.24 4.66
CA ALA A 444 -17.11 -24.87 5.19
C ALA A 444 -16.86 -23.79 4.14
N ILE A 445 -15.86 -23.96 3.28
CA ILE A 445 -15.53 -22.99 2.22
C ILE A 445 -16.70 -22.88 1.23
N LYS A 446 -17.30 -24.01 0.85
CA LYS A 446 -18.48 -24.01 -0.02
C LYS A 446 -19.66 -23.35 0.66
N ILE A 447 -19.97 -23.67 1.92
CA ILE A 447 -21.06 -23.02 2.65
C ILE A 447 -20.85 -21.53 2.83
N ALA A 448 -19.65 -21.07 3.18
CA ALA A 448 -19.32 -19.65 3.26
C ALA A 448 -19.55 -18.93 1.92
N ARG A 449 -19.24 -19.58 0.78
CA ARG A 449 -19.52 -19.05 -0.56
C ARG A 449 -21.03 -19.00 -0.87
N LEU A 450 -21.78 -20.05 -0.54
CA LEU A 450 -23.23 -20.08 -0.78
C LEU A 450 -23.96 -19.05 0.08
N THR A 451 -23.61 -18.97 1.36
CA THR A 451 -24.15 -17.96 2.28
C THR A 451 -23.71 -16.56 1.89
N GLY A 452 -22.49 -16.35 1.38
CA GLY A 452 -22.10 -15.09 0.75
C GLY A 452 -23.00 -14.74 -0.45
N ALA A 453 -23.29 -15.69 -1.33
CA ALA A 453 -24.18 -15.46 -2.47
C ALA A 453 -25.62 -15.15 -2.08
N ILE A 454 -26.10 -15.64 -0.94
CA ILE A 454 -27.45 -15.36 -0.45
C ILE A 454 -27.48 -14.12 0.45
N PHE A 455 -26.64 -14.04 1.47
CA PHE A 455 -26.70 -13.05 2.55
C PHE A 455 -25.79 -11.82 2.33
N ASN A 456 -24.86 -11.85 1.36
CA ASN A 456 -24.07 -10.68 0.93
C ASN A 456 -23.64 -10.79 -0.55
N ASN A 457 -24.63 -10.84 -1.45
CA ASN A 457 -24.40 -11.00 -2.89
C ASN A 457 -23.64 -9.80 -3.46
N LYS A 458 -22.76 -10.06 -4.45
CA LYS A 458 -22.04 -9.04 -5.23
C LYS A 458 -22.95 -8.18 -6.12
N ASP A 459 -24.09 -8.73 -6.52
CA ASP A 459 -25.14 -8.06 -7.27
C ASP A 459 -26.13 -7.45 -6.28
N ASP A 460 -26.21 -6.12 -6.26
CA ASP A 460 -27.03 -5.35 -5.31
C ASP A 460 -28.54 -5.54 -5.52
N LYS A 461 -28.95 -6.14 -6.64
CA LYS A 461 -30.34 -6.51 -6.92
C LYS A 461 -30.71 -7.93 -6.47
N LYS A 462 -29.74 -8.73 -6.02
CA LYS A 462 -29.94 -10.15 -5.67
C LYS A 462 -29.58 -10.40 -4.21
N GLY A 463 -30.18 -11.42 -3.61
CA GLY A 463 -29.88 -11.88 -2.25
C GLY A 463 -30.86 -11.39 -1.20
N TYR A 464 -30.56 -11.71 0.05
CA TYR A 464 -31.32 -11.45 1.27
C TYR A 464 -30.55 -10.55 2.25
N GLN A 465 -29.61 -9.73 1.78
CA GLN A 465 -28.72 -8.91 2.61
C GLN A 465 -29.51 -8.04 3.60
N THR A 466 -30.45 -7.24 3.10
CA THR A 466 -31.30 -6.39 3.94
C THR A 466 -32.22 -7.21 4.84
N THR A 467 -32.71 -8.36 4.36
CA THR A 467 -33.55 -9.26 5.16
C THR A 467 -32.78 -9.84 6.34
N VAL A 468 -31.52 -10.26 6.14
CA VAL A 468 -30.62 -10.73 7.19
C VAL A 468 -30.31 -9.59 8.15
N ASP A 469 -29.96 -8.41 7.64
CA ASP A 469 -29.65 -7.22 8.44
C ASP A 469 -30.82 -6.88 9.40
N ASN A 470 -32.05 -6.85 8.88
CA ASN A 470 -33.28 -6.58 9.66
C ASN A 470 -33.61 -7.71 10.65
N PHE A 471 -33.47 -8.97 10.22
CA PHE A 471 -33.78 -10.13 11.05
C PHE A 471 -32.85 -10.21 12.26
N LEU A 472 -31.55 -10.00 12.06
CA LEU A 472 -30.57 -9.99 13.15
C LEU A 472 -30.75 -8.79 14.07
N GLU A 473 -31.06 -7.61 13.54
CA GLU A 473 -31.37 -6.44 14.38
C GLU A 473 -32.55 -6.69 15.30
N HIS A 474 -33.64 -7.29 14.78
CA HIS A 474 -34.80 -7.63 15.60
C HIS A 474 -34.49 -8.64 16.71
N HIS A 475 -33.67 -9.66 16.43
CA HIS A 475 -33.42 -10.76 17.38
C HIS A 475 -32.22 -10.56 18.30
N LEU A 476 -31.24 -9.76 17.89
CA LEU A 476 -29.99 -9.53 18.63
C LEU A 476 -29.88 -8.10 19.17
N GLY A 477 -30.77 -7.18 18.74
CA GLY A 477 -30.72 -5.75 19.09
C GLY A 477 -29.65 -4.96 18.34
N TYR A 478 -28.95 -5.60 17.40
CA TYR A 478 -27.97 -4.96 16.52
C TYR A 478 -27.92 -5.68 15.18
N SER A 479 -27.68 -4.93 14.12
CA SER A 479 -27.41 -5.49 12.80
C SER A 479 -25.91 -5.67 12.59
N SER A 480 -25.51 -6.78 11.97
CA SER A 480 -24.16 -6.96 11.45
C SER A 480 -24.27 -7.53 10.05
N ARG A 481 -23.85 -6.73 9.06
CA ARG A 481 -23.81 -7.18 7.67
C ARG A 481 -22.97 -8.45 7.55
N PHE A 482 -23.51 -9.44 6.84
CA PHE A 482 -22.82 -10.71 6.62
C PHE A 482 -21.46 -10.50 5.95
N ALA A 483 -20.50 -11.37 6.24
CA ALA A 483 -19.13 -11.26 5.74
C ALA A 483 -19.09 -11.17 4.19
N ASP A 484 -18.19 -10.31 3.68
CA ASP A 484 -18.09 -10.01 2.24
C ASP A 484 -17.27 -11.06 1.48
N VAL A 485 -17.76 -12.29 1.49
CA VAL A 485 -17.14 -13.45 0.82
C VAL A 485 -17.18 -13.29 -0.70
N SER A 486 -18.24 -12.67 -1.23
CA SER A 486 -18.46 -12.48 -2.67
C SER A 486 -17.41 -11.61 -3.36
N ASN A 487 -16.72 -10.74 -2.61
CA ASN A 487 -15.66 -9.86 -3.12
C ASN A 487 -14.25 -10.25 -2.67
N THR A 488 -14.05 -11.46 -2.11
CA THR A 488 -12.70 -11.97 -1.73
C THR A 488 -11.99 -11.14 -0.67
N ARG A 489 -12.71 -10.46 0.21
CA ARG A 489 -12.06 -9.61 1.21
C ARG A 489 -11.19 -10.47 2.14
N TYR A 490 -9.98 -10.01 2.48
CA TYR A 490 -9.10 -10.78 3.39
C TYR A 490 -9.80 -11.11 4.71
N GLY A 491 -9.66 -12.36 5.16
CA GLY A 491 -10.33 -12.89 6.34
C GLY A 491 -11.84 -13.19 6.18
N SER A 492 -12.48 -12.86 5.05
CA SER A 492 -13.94 -12.93 4.92
C SER A 492 -14.53 -14.32 5.11
N TYR A 493 -13.82 -15.38 4.71
CA TYR A 493 -14.26 -16.76 4.90
C TYR A 493 -14.25 -17.16 6.38
N CYS A 494 -13.24 -16.72 7.12
CA CYS A 494 -13.18 -16.90 8.56
C CYS A 494 -14.26 -16.08 9.27
N ASP A 495 -14.51 -14.85 8.80
CA ASP A 495 -15.59 -13.99 9.32
C ASP A 495 -16.97 -14.61 9.08
N ALA A 496 -17.19 -15.17 7.88
CA ALA A 496 -18.42 -15.90 7.55
C ALA A 496 -18.59 -17.10 8.47
N ALA A 497 -17.55 -17.92 8.65
CA ALA A 497 -17.58 -19.06 9.55
C ALA A 497 -17.93 -18.64 11.00
N MET A 498 -17.38 -17.52 11.44
CA MET A 498 -17.62 -16.96 12.78
C MET A 498 -19.08 -16.53 12.96
N MET A 499 -19.64 -15.79 11.99
CA MET A 499 -21.04 -15.39 12.02
C MET A 499 -21.98 -16.61 12.01
N LEU A 500 -21.70 -17.59 11.14
CA LEU A 500 -22.52 -18.80 11.02
C LEU A 500 -22.50 -19.67 12.28
N ILE A 501 -21.35 -19.81 12.94
CA ILE A 501 -21.25 -20.56 14.21
C ILE A 501 -21.93 -19.80 15.36
N LEU A 502 -21.64 -18.50 15.51
CA LEU A 502 -22.22 -17.68 16.59
C LEU A 502 -23.74 -17.63 16.56
N HIS A 503 -24.32 -17.61 15.35
CA HIS A 503 -25.74 -17.39 15.14
C HIS A 503 -26.40 -18.55 14.38
N LEU A 504 -25.87 -19.77 14.53
CA LEU A 504 -26.29 -20.97 13.78
C LEU A 504 -27.81 -21.16 13.77
N GLU A 505 -28.42 -21.20 14.95
CA GLU A 505 -29.87 -21.41 15.09
C GLU A 505 -30.69 -20.24 14.52
N LYS A 506 -30.15 -19.01 14.57
CA LYS A 506 -30.79 -17.84 13.97
C LYS A 506 -30.77 -17.89 12.45
N TYR A 507 -29.66 -18.34 11.84
CA TYR A 507 -29.62 -18.55 10.41
C TYR A 507 -30.56 -19.68 9.97
N LYS A 508 -30.64 -20.80 10.70
CA LYS A 508 -31.62 -21.87 10.43
C LYS A 508 -33.07 -21.35 10.52
N GLN A 509 -33.38 -20.60 11.58
CA GLN A 509 -34.70 -19.98 11.75
C GLN A 509 -35.04 -19.02 10.60
N LEU A 510 -34.09 -18.18 10.19
CA LEU A 510 -34.26 -17.27 9.06
C LEU A 510 -34.51 -18.02 7.75
N MET A 511 -33.78 -19.11 7.49
CA MET A 511 -34.02 -19.95 6.30
C MET A 511 -35.44 -20.55 6.31
N GLY A 512 -35.94 -20.96 7.48
CA GLY A 512 -37.33 -21.41 7.65
C GLY A 512 -38.35 -20.30 7.33
N ILE A 513 -38.10 -19.08 7.78
CA ILE A 513 -38.96 -17.93 7.48
C ILE A 513 -38.93 -17.61 5.98
N ILE A 514 -37.74 -17.56 5.36
CA ILE A 514 -37.58 -17.31 3.93
C ILE A 514 -38.30 -18.37 3.09
N CYS A 515 -38.26 -19.64 3.51
CA CYS A 515 -39.00 -20.72 2.86
C CYS A 515 -40.50 -20.43 2.78
N LEU A 516 -41.09 -19.96 3.88
CA LEU A 516 -42.54 -19.75 4.01
C LEU A 516 -43.02 -18.39 3.48
N ALA A 517 -42.16 -17.37 3.51
CA ALA A 517 -42.52 -15.99 3.17
C ALA A 517 -42.61 -15.71 1.66
N LYS A 518 -42.22 -16.66 0.81
CA LYS A 518 -42.28 -16.50 -0.66
C LYS A 518 -43.69 -16.64 -1.18
N SER A 519 -43.94 -16.07 -2.37
CA SER A 519 -45.19 -16.25 -3.12
C SER A 519 -45.51 -17.73 -3.38
N THR A 520 -44.48 -18.54 -3.56
CA THR A 520 -44.57 -20.01 -3.59
C THR A 520 -43.67 -20.55 -2.48
N PRO A 521 -44.24 -21.10 -1.41
CA PRO A 521 -43.46 -21.67 -0.32
C PRO A 521 -42.51 -22.76 -0.81
N GLY A 522 -41.29 -22.76 -0.26
CA GLY A 522 -40.26 -23.74 -0.59
C GLY A 522 -38.85 -23.17 -0.65
N LEU A 523 -37.86 -24.07 -0.51
CA LEU A 523 -36.45 -23.78 -0.70
C LEU A 523 -36.05 -24.03 -2.16
N ASN A 524 -35.34 -23.09 -2.77
CA ASN A 524 -34.63 -23.37 -4.02
C ASN A 524 -33.34 -24.19 -3.73
N ASN A 525 -32.68 -24.68 -4.78
CA ASN A 525 -31.48 -25.51 -4.63
C ASN A 525 -30.36 -24.82 -3.82
N LEU A 526 -30.17 -23.51 -4.03
CA LEU A 526 -29.13 -22.74 -3.34
C LEU A 526 -29.41 -22.63 -1.83
N GLU A 527 -30.66 -22.34 -1.47
CA GLU A 527 -31.11 -22.24 -0.09
C GLU A 527 -31.16 -23.59 0.62
N SER A 528 -31.61 -24.64 -0.07
CA SER A 528 -31.59 -26.01 0.45
C SER A 528 -30.17 -26.45 0.76
N ASN A 529 -29.21 -26.19 -0.13
CA ASN A 529 -27.80 -26.43 0.15
C ASN A 529 -27.28 -25.67 1.37
N VAL A 530 -27.69 -24.41 1.55
CA VAL A 530 -27.32 -23.64 2.75
C VAL A 530 -27.89 -24.28 4.00
N LEU A 531 -29.18 -24.61 4.04
CA LEU A 531 -29.79 -25.23 5.21
C LEU A 531 -29.14 -26.59 5.53
N ASN A 532 -28.99 -27.46 4.52
CA ASN A 532 -28.37 -28.77 4.67
C ASN A 532 -26.95 -28.67 5.23
N GLY A 533 -26.14 -27.71 4.76
CA GLY A 533 -24.78 -27.55 5.28
C GLY A 533 -24.71 -26.94 6.68
N LEU A 534 -25.71 -26.16 7.10
CA LEU A 534 -25.83 -25.68 8.48
C LEU A 534 -26.33 -26.78 9.45
N GLU A 535 -26.86 -27.88 8.94
CA GLU A 535 -27.27 -29.05 9.71
C GLU A 535 -26.21 -30.18 9.70
N ASP A 536 -25.23 -30.11 8.80
CA ASP A 536 -24.21 -31.15 8.62
C ASP A 536 -23.04 -31.01 9.62
N ILE A 537 -22.90 -32.00 10.51
CA ILE A 537 -21.87 -32.01 11.56
C ILE A 537 -20.43 -31.89 11.03
N PRO A 538 -19.99 -32.64 10.00
CA PRO A 538 -18.68 -32.42 9.37
C PRO A 538 -18.49 -31.00 8.82
N THR A 539 -19.51 -30.40 8.20
CA THR A 539 -19.45 -29.00 7.74
C THR A 539 -19.30 -28.03 8.92
N LEU A 540 -20.05 -28.22 10.00
CA LEU A 540 -19.91 -27.43 11.24
C LEU A 540 -18.53 -27.60 11.88
N THR A 541 -17.95 -28.81 11.80
CA THR A 541 -16.58 -29.10 12.26
C THR A 541 -15.57 -28.23 11.50
N GLU A 542 -15.66 -28.17 10.18
CA GLU A 542 -14.78 -27.33 9.36
C GLU A 542 -14.98 -25.83 9.64
N LEU A 543 -16.22 -25.37 9.84
CA LEU A 543 -16.52 -23.98 10.20
C LEU A 543 -15.89 -23.61 11.54
N ALA A 544 -16.01 -24.49 12.55
CA ALA A 544 -15.38 -24.30 13.85
C ALA A 544 -13.85 -24.19 13.73
N VAL A 545 -13.20 -25.02 12.90
CA VAL A 545 -11.75 -24.95 12.66
C VAL A 545 -11.34 -23.60 12.05
N LEU A 546 -12.08 -23.08 11.07
CA LEU A 546 -11.81 -21.76 10.50
C LEU A 546 -11.89 -20.65 11.56
N VAL A 547 -12.87 -20.70 12.46
CA VAL A 547 -13.02 -19.73 13.54
C VAL A 547 -11.88 -19.85 14.55
N LEU A 548 -11.50 -21.05 14.95
CA LEU A 548 -10.37 -21.29 15.86
C LEU A 548 -9.07 -20.75 15.26
N TYR A 549 -8.80 -21.01 13.98
CA TYR A 549 -7.64 -20.43 13.30
C TYR A 549 -7.70 -18.89 13.24
N ALA A 550 -8.88 -18.32 12.96
CA ALA A 550 -9.06 -16.87 12.91
C ALA A 550 -8.73 -16.21 14.26
N GLN A 551 -9.19 -16.79 15.37
CA GLN A 551 -8.93 -16.27 16.71
C GLN A 551 -7.49 -16.52 17.17
N ALA A 552 -6.92 -17.69 16.83
CA ALA A 552 -5.58 -18.08 17.25
C ALA A 552 -4.46 -17.39 16.46
N ILE A 553 -4.61 -17.25 15.13
CA ILE A 553 -3.57 -16.73 14.23
C ILE A 553 -4.08 -15.53 13.44
N GLY A 554 -5.17 -15.68 12.68
CA GLY A 554 -5.57 -14.73 11.64
C GLY A 554 -5.77 -13.31 12.15
N ARG A 555 -6.58 -13.13 13.19
CA ARG A 555 -6.89 -11.83 13.81
C ARG A 555 -5.66 -11.19 14.46
N PRO A 556 -4.92 -11.87 15.36
CA PRO A 556 -3.65 -11.34 15.89
C PRO A 556 -2.67 -10.92 14.79
N TYR A 557 -2.52 -11.76 13.76
CA TYR A 557 -1.62 -11.49 12.64
C TYR A 557 -2.05 -10.25 11.85
N ILE A 558 -3.30 -10.19 11.40
CA ILE A 558 -3.85 -9.06 10.63
C ILE A 558 -3.72 -7.76 11.43
N LYS A 559 -4.03 -7.79 12.73
CA LYS A 559 -3.91 -6.64 13.63
C LYS A 559 -2.46 -6.17 13.75
N HIS A 560 -1.52 -7.11 13.87
CA HIS A 560 -0.09 -6.79 13.96
C HIS A 560 0.41 -6.15 12.66
N VAL A 561 0.21 -6.79 11.51
CA VAL A 561 0.75 -6.30 10.23
C VAL A 561 0.08 -5.02 9.72
N ARG A 562 -1.17 -4.76 10.11
CA ARG A 562 -1.85 -3.48 9.80
C ARG A 562 -1.51 -2.36 10.77
N SER A 563 -0.70 -2.61 11.80
CA SER A 563 -0.22 -1.52 12.64
C SER A 563 0.60 -0.54 11.80
N SER A 564 0.25 0.74 11.89
CA SER A 564 0.96 1.77 11.16
C SER A 564 2.39 1.85 11.71
N ARG A 565 3.38 1.82 10.80
CA ARG A 565 4.84 1.98 11.03
C ARG A 565 5.70 0.70 11.04
N LEU A 566 5.14 -0.49 10.79
CA LEU A 566 6.00 -1.67 10.60
C LEU A 566 6.67 -1.65 9.22
N ASN A 567 7.99 -1.76 9.21
CA ASN A 567 8.74 -2.10 8.01
C ASN A 567 8.59 -3.61 7.76
N ALA A 568 8.09 -4.03 6.59
CA ALA A 568 7.86 -5.46 6.35
C ALA A 568 9.15 -6.28 6.44
N LEU A 569 10.32 -5.68 6.16
CA LEU A 569 11.62 -6.34 6.25
C LEU A 569 12.00 -6.75 7.69
N THR A 570 11.33 -6.22 8.71
CA THR A 570 11.57 -6.59 10.11
C THR A 570 10.63 -7.69 10.62
N LEU A 571 9.76 -8.26 9.77
CA LEU A 571 8.76 -9.24 10.18
C LEU A 571 9.27 -10.67 10.29
N GLY A 572 10.51 -10.96 9.89
CA GLY A 572 11.10 -12.30 9.96
C GLY A 572 10.92 -13.00 11.33
N PRO A 573 11.27 -12.36 12.46
CA PRO A 573 11.04 -12.93 13.80
C PRO A 573 9.55 -13.20 14.09
N PHE A 574 8.65 -12.31 13.66
CA PHE A 574 7.21 -12.48 13.85
C PHE A 574 6.66 -13.64 13.01
N HIS A 575 7.10 -13.81 11.76
CA HIS A 575 6.74 -14.97 10.95
C HIS A 575 7.31 -16.28 11.52
N LYS A 576 8.47 -16.25 12.18
CA LYS A 576 8.98 -17.40 12.94
C LYS A 576 8.07 -17.75 14.12
N GLN A 577 7.57 -16.76 14.85
CA GLN A 577 6.59 -16.94 15.93
C GLN A 577 5.28 -17.55 15.41
N VAL A 578 4.76 -17.07 14.28
CA VAL A 578 3.56 -17.67 13.63
C VAL A 578 3.78 -19.15 13.34
N LYS A 579 4.92 -19.51 12.72
CA LYS A 579 5.27 -20.90 12.43
C LYS A 579 5.40 -21.75 13.71
N GLN A 580 5.99 -21.19 14.76
CA GLN A 580 6.09 -21.86 16.07
C GLN A 580 4.72 -22.09 16.72
N HIS A 581 3.82 -21.10 16.67
CA HIS A 581 2.47 -21.23 17.22
C HIS A 581 1.67 -22.31 16.48
N CYS A 582 1.76 -22.36 15.14
CA CYS A 582 1.15 -23.44 14.38
C CYS A 582 1.68 -24.81 14.81
N ARG A 583 2.99 -24.96 15.04
CA ARG A 583 3.58 -26.22 15.56
C ARG A 583 3.08 -26.56 16.96
N ALA A 584 2.96 -25.57 17.84
CA ALA A 584 2.43 -25.75 19.19
C ALA A 584 0.99 -26.29 19.16
N VAL A 585 0.11 -25.72 18.33
CA VAL A 585 -1.27 -26.20 18.15
C VAL A 585 -1.32 -27.60 17.52
N ILE A 586 -0.45 -27.91 16.56
CA ILE A 586 -0.35 -29.26 15.97
C ILE A 586 0.04 -30.29 17.03
N SER A 587 1.01 -29.97 17.87
CA SER A 587 1.49 -30.86 18.94
C SER A 587 0.50 -30.98 20.09
N ASN A 588 -0.20 -29.91 20.42
CA ASN A 588 -1.19 -29.86 21.49
C ASN A 588 -2.44 -29.08 21.05
N PRO A 589 -3.40 -29.73 20.38
CA PRO A 589 -4.62 -29.04 19.94
C PRO A 589 -5.50 -28.59 21.11
N ASP A 590 -5.31 -29.12 22.33
CA ASP A 590 -6.03 -28.69 23.53
C ASP A 590 -5.75 -27.24 23.93
N LEU A 591 -4.73 -26.60 23.34
CA LEU A 591 -4.53 -25.15 23.42
C LEU A 591 -5.74 -24.35 22.89
N LEU A 592 -6.55 -24.95 22.00
CA LEU A 592 -7.71 -24.31 21.37
C LEU A 592 -9.05 -25.01 21.68
N ILE A 593 -9.02 -26.31 22.01
CA ILE A 593 -10.24 -27.12 22.21
C ILE A 593 -10.30 -27.82 23.56
N GLY A 594 -9.29 -27.64 24.42
CA GLY A 594 -9.25 -28.24 25.76
C GLY A 594 -10.13 -27.51 26.77
N ALA A 595 -10.43 -28.15 27.90
CA ALA A 595 -11.21 -27.53 28.98
C ALA A 595 -10.52 -26.27 29.55
N GLU A 596 -9.19 -26.27 29.60
CA GLU A 596 -8.35 -25.16 30.08
C GLU A 596 -7.97 -24.15 28.97
N THR A 597 -8.71 -24.13 27.86
CA THR A 597 -8.45 -23.21 26.74
C THR A 597 -8.47 -21.76 27.22
N SER A 598 -7.39 -21.02 26.93
CA SER A 598 -7.27 -19.61 27.28
C SER A 598 -6.55 -18.83 26.19
N ALA A 599 -6.86 -17.53 26.09
CA ALA A 599 -6.24 -16.67 25.09
C ALA A 599 -4.73 -16.53 25.29
N ALA A 600 -4.25 -16.58 26.55
CA ALA A 600 -2.83 -16.48 26.89
C ALA A 600 -1.98 -17.58 26.25
N ALA A 601 -2.52 -18.80 26.13
CA ALA A 601 -1.81 -19.94 25.53
C ALA A 601 -2.23 -20.22 24.08
N GLY A 602 -3.49 -19.91 23.72
CA GLY A 602 -4.04 -20.26 22.42
C GLY A 602 -3.98 -19.16 21.35
N ALA A 603 -3.86 -17.88 21.73
CA ALA A 603 -3.68 -16.79 20.78
C ALA A 603 -2.19 -16.53 20.49
N LEU A 604 -1.86 -16.24 19.23
CA LEU A 604 -0.50 -15.93 18.76
C LEU A 604 0.18 -14.82 19.57
N ASP A 605 -0.57 -13.79 19.92
CA ASP A 605 -0.08 -12.63 20.68
C ASP A 605 -0.36 -12.72 22.18
N GLY A 606 -0.96 -13.84 22.64
CA GLY A 606 -1.36 -14.06 24.04
C GLY A 606 -2.42 -13.07 24.56
N LYS A 607 -3.02 -12.25 23.69
CA LYS A 607 -4.02 -11.25 24.07
C LYS A 607 -5.42 -11.87 24.08
N PRO A 608 -6.41 -11.21 24.73
CA PRO A 608 -7.79 -11.67 24.68
C PRO A 608 -8.26 -11.92 23.25
N TRP A 609 -9.06 -12.97 23.08
CA TRP A 609 -9.71 -13.30 21.81
C TRP A 609 -10.42 -12.07 21.22
N ASP A 610 -10.36 -11.90 19.91
CA ASP A 610 -11.10 -10.85 19.20
C ASP A 610 -12.62 -11.04 19.38
N ARG A 611 -13.06 -12.32 19.38
CA ARG A 611 -14.44 -12.75 19.65
C ARG A 611 -14.45 -13.92 20.64
N PRO A 612 -14.38 -13.64 21.96
CA PRO A 612 -14.36 -14.69 22.98
C PRO A 612 -15.67 -15.49 23.01
N ASP A 613 -16.79 -14.85 22.69
CA ASP A 613 -18.09 -15.48 22.51
C ASP A 613 -18.07 -16.59 21.45
N ALA A 614 -17.32 -16.40 20.35
CA ALA A 614 -17.18 -17.43 19.32
C ALA A 614 -16.40 -18.64 19.80
N ILE A 615 -15.34 -18.42 20.60
CA ILE A 615 -14.58 -19.50 21.22
C ILE A 615 -15.45 -20.29 22.19
N TYR A 616 -16.15 -19.64 23.11
CA TYR A 616 -16.99 -20.33 24.10
C TYR A 616 -18.15 -21.09 23.44
N ASN A 617 -18.75 -20.54 22.39
CA ASN A 617 -19.75 -21.25 21.61
C ASN A 617 -19.16 -22.53 20.99
N ILE A 618 -17.99 -22.47 20.36
CA ILE A 618 -17.31 -23.66 19.81
C ILE A 618 -17.02 -24.68 20.91
N LEU A 619 -16.50 -24.26 22.06
CA LEU A 619 -16.24 -25.17 23.18
C LEU A 619 -17.51 -25.92 23.62
N SER A 620 -18.67 -25.24 23.60
CA SER A 620 -19.96 -25.88 23.87
C SER A 620 -20.43 -26.86 22.78
N LEU A 621 -19.97 -26.68 21.54
CA LEU A 621 -20.28 -27.56 20.41
C LEU A 621 -19.35 -28.78 20.33
N ILE A 622 -18.16 -28.75 20.93
CA ILE A 622 -17.19 -29.86 20.87
C ILE A 622 -17.81 -31.25 21.14
N PRO A 623 -18.70 -31.44 22.15
CA PRO A 623 -19.31 -32.75 22.41
C PRO A 623 -20.06 -33.35 21.22
N ILE A 624 -20.56 -32.53 20.29
CA ILE A 624 -21.26 -32.97 19.07
C ILE A 624 -20.39 -32.93 17.81
N LEU A 625 -19.12 -32.52 17.91
CA LEU A 625 -18.15 -32.45 16.80
C LEU A 625 -17.06 -33.52 16.97
N PRO A 626 -17.37 -34.82 16.75
CA PRO A 626 -16.48 -35.93 17.13
C PRO A 626 -15.11 -35.91 16.46
N ASN A 627 -15.02 -35.28 15.28
CA ASN A 627 -13.80 -35.24 14.47
C ASN A 627 -13.04 -33.91 14.57
N ILE A 628 -13.39 -33.01 15.49
CA ILE A 628 -12.79 -31.67 15.56
C ILE A 628 -11.27 -31.71 15.75
N ARG A 629 -10.76 -32.60 16.61
CA ARG A 629 -9.33 -32.72 16.90
C ARG A 629 -8.49 -33.10 15.66
N PRO A 630 -8.74 -34.24 14.97
CA PRO A 630 -7.94 -34.60 13.80
C PRO A 630 -8.04 -33.57 12.66
N ILE A 631 -9.22 -32.98 12.46
CA ILE A 631 -9.48 -32.00 11.40
C ILE A 631 -8.79 -30.65 11.68
N LEU A 632 -8.77 -30.21 12.95
CA LEU A 632 -8.00 -29.04 13.39
C LEU A 632 -6.50 -29.22 13.14
N VAL A 633 -5.95 -30.39 13.51
CA VAL A 633 -4.54 -30.70 13.30
C VAL A 633 -4.19 -30.71 11.81
N ALA A 634 -5.04 -31.29 10.96
CA ALA A 634 -4.84 -31.28 9.51
C ALA A 634 -4.83 -29.86 8.93
N PHE A 635 -5.75 -29.00 9.37
CA PHE A 635 -5.78 -27.60 8.96
C PHE A 635 -4.48 -26.89 9.34
N PHE A 636 -4.03 -26.99 10.59
CA PHE A 636 -2.81 -26.31 11.02
C PHE A 636 -1.54 -26.85 10.34
N ARG A 637 -1.49 -28.13 9.97
CA ARG A 637 -0.40 -28.67 9.13
C ARG A 637 -0.36 -28.01 7.75
N GLY A 638 -1.51 -27.92 7.09
CA GLY A 638 -1.61 -27.23 5.79
C GLY A 638 -1.31 -25.73 5.85
N ALA A 639 -1.76 -25.07 6.92
CA ALA A 639 -1.46 -23.67 7.17
C ALA A 639 0.04 -23.45 7.44
N LEU A 640 0.68 -24.30 8.27
CA LEU A 640 2.11 -24.24 8.56
C LEU A 640 2.96 -24.39 7.29
N GLN A 641 2.70 -25.42 6.48
CA GLN A 641 3.40 -25.63 5.21
C GLN A 641 3.27 -24.39 4.30
N THR A 642 2.10 -23.75 4.33
CA THR A 642 1.86 -22.56 3.52
C THR A 642 2.57 -21.34 4.08
N TRP A 643 2.60 -21.15 5.40
CA TRP A 643 3.41 -20.11 6.04
C TRP A 643 4.89 -20.27 5.70
N GLU A 644 5.44 -21.49 5.73
CA GLU A 644 6.82 -21.77 5.32
C GLU A 644 7.07 -21.34 3.87
N ARG A 645 6.19 -21.73 2.94
CA ARG A 645 6.31 -21.33 1.52
C ARG A 645 6.22 -19.82 1.29
N PHE A 646 5.26 -19.15 1.93
CA PHE A 646 4.96 -17.73 1.73
C PHE A 646 5.75 -16.77 2.64
N THR A 647 6.69 -17.28 3.43
CA THR A 647 7.65 -16.47 4.22
C THR A 647 9.09 -16.78 3.85
N SER A 648 9.32 -17.40 2.69
CA SER A 648 10.64 -17.81 2.20
C SER A 648 11.59 -16.63 1.95
N GLU A 649 11.07 -15.41 1.77
CA GLU A 649 11.89 -14.21 1.69
C GLU A 649 12.60 -13.85 3.02
N PHE A 650 12.21 -14.46 4.14
CA PHE A 650 12.80 -14.26 5.47
C PHE A 650 13.65 -15.44 5.96
N GLU A 651 14.03 -16.36 5.08
CA GLU A 651 14.96 -17.44 5.44
C GLU A 651 16.29 -16.87 5.95
N THR A 652 16.96 -17.61 6.84
CA THR A 652 18.13 -17.10 7.60
C THR A 652 19.33 -16.74 6.74
N ASP A 653 19.43 -17.35 5.56
CA ASP A 653 20.43 -17.09 4.52
C ASP A 653 19.91 -16.15 3.42
N GLY A 654 18.68 -15.64 3.52
CA GLY A 654 18.09 -14.73 2.55
C GLY A 654 18.59 -13.29 2.66
N LEU A 655 18.42 -12.51 1.58
CA LEU A 655 18.82 -11.10 1.48
C LEU A 655 18.28 -10.25 2.64
N VAL A 656 17.03 -10.48 3.06
CA VAL A 656 16.38 -9.72 4.14
C VAL A 656 17.00 -10.00 5.51
N ALA A 657 17.36 -11.26 5.78
CA ALA A 657 18.01 -11.67 7.02
C ALA A 657 19.46 -11.14 7.10
N GLN A 658 20.18 -11.14 5.97
CA GLN A 658 21.55 -10.65 5.88
C GLN A 658 21.65 -9.12 5.83
N ALA A 659 20.56 -8.42 5.49
CA ALA A 659 20.56 -6.96 5.40
C ALA A 659 21.02 -6.32 6.73
N THR A 660 21.84 -5.28 6.62
CA THR A 660 22.19 -4.45 7.78
C THR A 660 20.97 -3.63 8.24
N GLU A 661 21.04 -3.08 9.46
CA GLU A 661 19.99 -2.17 9.95
C GLU A 661 19.83 -0.96 9.03
N LYS A 662 20.95 -0.35 8.61
CA LYS A 662 20.96 0.76 7.65
C LYS A 662 20.27 0.40 6.32
N GLN A 663 20.50 -0.81 5.79
CA GLN A 663 19.86 -1.29 4.58
C GLN A 663 18.35 -1.52 4.76
N ARG A 664 17.94 -2.08 5.90
CA ARG A 664 16.50 -2.21 6.21
C ARG A 664 15.82 -0.84 6.31
N GLU A 665 16.49 0.14 6.92
CA GLU A 665 15.97 1.51 7.02
C GLU A 665 15.90 2.26 5.69
N SER A 666 16.87 2.04 4.79
CA SER A 666 16.85 2.62 3.43
C SER A 666 15.81 1.97 2.52
N ALA A 667 15.41 0.73 2.83
CA ALA A 667 14.45 -0.07 2.09
C ALA A 667 13.09 -0.19 2.80
N TRP A 668 12.64 0.88 3.46
CA TRP A 668 11.37 0.86 4.18
C TRP A 668 10.20 0.55 3.24
N ILE A 669 9.39 -0.44 3.63
CA ILE A 669 8.17 -0.87 2.94
C ILE A 669 7.06 -1.18 3.95
N PRO A 670 5.79 -0.90 3.65
CA PRO A 670 4.71 -1.28 4.55
C PRO A 670 4.49 -2.79 4.50
N ALA A 671 3.96 -3.35 5.58
CA ALA A 671 3.65 -4.77 5.66
C ALA A 671 2.49 -5.22 4.74
N THR A 672 1.60 -4.30 4.35
CA THR A 672 0.43 -4.57 3.52
C THR A 672 0.40 -3.70 2.26
N ASN A 673 -0.20 -4.23 1.20
CA ASN A 673 -0.44 -3.51 -0.05
C ASN A 673 -1.79 -2.75 -0.05
N ASP A 674 -2.34 -2.45 1.14
CA ASP A 674 -3.67 -1.84 1.29
C ASP A 674 -3.77 -0.48 0.54
N ILE A 675 -2.64 0.23 0.34
CA ILE A 675 -2.58 1.49 -0.41
C ILE A 675 -2.92 1.28 -1.90
N SER A 676 -2.36 0.25 -2.54
CA SER A 676 -2.58 -0.04 -3.95
C SER A 676 -3.96 -0.65 -4.17
N GLU A 677 -4.36 -1.60 -3.33
CA GLU A 677 -5.70 -2.20 -3.34
C GLU A 677 -6.79 -1.15 -3.13
N GLY A 678 -6.58 -0.23 -2.17
CA GLY A 678 -7.47 0.89 -1.93
C GLY A 678 -7.57 1.82 -3.13
N ALA A 679 -6.46 2.06 -3.85
CA ALA A 679 -6.47 2.86 -5.07
C ALA A 679 -7.26 2.18 -6.21
N LEU A 680 -7.15 0.86 -6.36
CA LEU A 680 -7.95 0.08 -7.31
C LEU A 680 -9.44 0.06 -6.93
N GLY A 681 -9.74 -0.10 -5.63
CA GLY A 681 -11.10 0.00 -5.10
C GLY A 681 -11.74 1.36 -5.35
N GLN A 682 -10.99 2.44 -5.12
CA GLN A 682 -11.40 3.81 -5.43
C GLN A 682 -11.62 4.00 -6.94
N CYS A 683 -10.71 3.49 -7.78
CA CYS A 683 -10.84 3.53 -9.23
C CYS A 683 -12.15 2.88 -9.69
N ARG A 684 -12.47 1.70 -9.16
CA ARG A 684 -13.72 0.98 -9.44
C ARG A 684 -14.95 1.79 -9.06
N GLN A 685 -14.97 2.43 -7.88
CA GLN A 685 -16.09 3.29 -7.45
C GLN A 685 -16.23 4.51 -8.36
N MET A 686 -15.13 5.19 -8.69
CA MET A 686 -15.14 6.35 -9.59
C MET A 686 -15.66 6.00 -10.98
N LEU A 687 -15.29 4.83 -11.54
CA LEU A 687 -15.80 4.35 -12.83
C LEU A 687 -17.27 3.92 -12.81
N ARG A 688 -17.84 3.63 -11.62
CA ARG A 688 -19.30 3.41 -11.47
C ARG A 688 -20.05 4.74 -11.50
N HIS A 689 -19.56 5.74 -10.78
CA HIS A 689 -20.19 7.07 -10.72
C HIS A 689 -20.01 7.88 -12.01
N ALA A 690 -18.83 7.81 -12.64
CA ALA A 690 -18.51 8.55 -13.86
C ALA A 690 -17.79 7.64 -14.88
N PRO A 691 -18.52 6.77 -15.61
CA PRO A 691 -17.93 5.78 -16.51
C PRO A 691 -17.14 6.35 -17.70
N THR A 692 -17.44 7.60 -18.09
CA THR A 692 -16.78 8.30 -19.21
C THR A 692 -15.54 9.10 -18.79
N MET A 693 -15.24 9.15 -17.49
CA MET A 693 -14.07 9.85 -16.98
C MET A 693 -12.78 9.19 -17.47
N THR A 694 -11.87 10.01 -17.99
CA THR A 694 -10.57 9.52 -18.48
C THR A 694 -9.62 9.17 -17.34
N ASP A 695 -8.61 8.35 -17.64
CA ASP A 695 -7.60 7.96 -16.64
C ASP A 695 -6.85 9.19 -16.10
N ASN A 696 -6.48 10.13 -16.96
CA ASN A 696 -5.85 11.40 -16.55
C ASN A 696 -6.75 12.24 -15.63
N GLN A 697 -8.07 12.31 -15.88
CA GLN A 697 -9.00 13.02 -14.99
C GLN A 697 -9.14 12.34 -13.63
N ARG A 698 -9.23 11.00 -13.61
CA ARG A 698 -9.29 10.22 -12.37
C ARG A 698 -8.00 10.37 -11.56
N ASN A 699 -6.86 10.23 -12.22
CA ASN A 699 -5.55 10.35 -11.60
C ASN A 699 -5.31 11.78 -11.11
N ALA A 700 -5.74 12.81 -11.84
CA ALA A 700 -5.71 14.20 -11.38
C ALA A 700 -6.38 14.39 -10.01
N ARG A 701 -7.62 13.90 -9.84
CA ARG A 701 -8.37 14.01 -8.58
C ARG A 701 -7.69 13.25 -7.44
N THR A 702 -7.18 12.07 -7.76
CA THR A 702 -6.60 11.17 -6.75
C THR A 702 -5.22 11.65 -6.31
N MET A 703 -4.33 11.89 -7.27
CA MET A 703 -2.94 12.27 -7.01
C MET A 703 -2.85 13.64 -6.36
N TRP A 704 -3.57 14.64 -6.87
CA TRP A 704 -3.50 16.00 -6.34
C TRP A 704 -3.91 16.07 -4.85
N SER A 705 -4.94 15.32 -4.48
CA SER A 705 -5.42 15.22 -3.09
C SER A 705 -4.48 14.39 -2.22
N HIS A 706 -4.15 13.15 -2.62
CA HIS A 706 -3.37 12.23 -1.79
C HIS A 706 -1.90 12.62 -1.63
N ASN A 707 -1.30 13.25 -2.64
CA ASN A 707 0.11 13.61 -2.60
C ASN A 707 0.36 14.95 -1.88
N ASN A 708 -0.70 15.55 -1.31
CA ASN A 708 -0.68 16.90 -0.74
C ASN A 708 -0.13 17.95 -1.73
N THR A 709 -0.50 17.82 -3.01
CA THR A 709 0.04 18.65 -4.08
C THR A 709 -0.37 20.11 -3.93
N TYR A 710 -1.48 20.40 -3.24
CA TYR A 710 -1.90 21.77 -2.96
C TYR A 710 -0.85 22.56 -2.17
N ASP A 711 -0.39 22.03 -1.04
CA ASP A 711 0.56 22.71 -0.17
C ASP A 711 1.91 22.88 -0.89
N TRP A 712 2.41 21.81 -1.52
CA TRP A 712 3.61 21.88 -2.34
C TRP A 712 3.52 22.93 -3.45
N ALA A 713 2.39 22.96 -4.18
CA ALA A 713 2.18 23.90 -5.26
C ALA A 713 2.17 25.36 -4.77
N LYS A 714 1.55 25.60 -3.61
CA LYS A 714 1.47 26.92 -2.98
C LYS A 714 2.83 27.44 -2.52
N GLU A 715 3.69 26.55 -2.03
CA GLU A 715 5.03 26.89 -1.53
C GLU A 715 6.07 27.01 -2.64
N THR A 716 5.95 26.21 -3.71
CA THR A 716 7.03 26.01 -4.69
C THR A 716 6.80 26.71 -6.02
N LEU A 717 5.54 26.83 -6.48
CA LEU A 717 5.28 27.27 -7.85
C LEU A 717 5.25 28.78 -8.00
N THR A 718 5.87 29.28 -9.06
CA THR A 718 5.80 30.69 -9.47
C THR A 718 4.72 30.91 -10.55
N ASN A 719 4.40 32.18 -10.83
CA ASN A 719 3.50 32.53 -11.94
C ASN A 719 3.97 31.99 -13.30
N LYS A 720 5.28 31.83 -13.51
CA LYS A 720 5.84 31.24 -14.74
C LYS A 720 5.55 29.74 -14.81
N ASP A 721 5.67 29.04 -13.68
CA ASP A 721 5.33 27.62 -13.59
C ASP A 721 3.85 27.38 -13.79
N GLU A 722 2.98 28.21 -13.19
CA GLU A 722 1.54 28.12 -13.43
C GLU A 722 1.19 28.31 -14.91
N ALA A 723 1.86 29.24 -15.60
CA ALA A 723 1.65 29.46 -17.03
C ALA A 723 2.06 28.24 -17.86
N TYR A 724 3.19 27.61 -17.52
CA TYR A 724 3.62 26.35 -18.10
C TYR A 724 2.61 25.23 -17.85
N ILE A 725 2.21 25.02 -16.61
CA ILE A 725 1.22 24.01 -16.20
C ILE A 725 -0.09 24.15 -16.99
N ARG A 726 -0.59 25.38 -17.14
CA ARG A 726 -1.79 25.67 -17.95
C ARG A 726 -1.61 25.27 -19.42
N LYS A 727 -0.42 25.47 -19.99
CA LYS A 727 -0.11 25.07 -21.38
C LYS A 727 -0.07 23.54 -21.50
N GLU A 728 0.63 22.87 -20.59
CA GLU A 728 0.77 21.41 -20.61
C GLU A 728 -0.58 20.70 -20.39
N ALA A 729 -1.42 21.19 -19.48
CA ALA A 729 -2.75 20.66 -19.26
C ALA A 729 -3.61 20.70 -20.53
N ARG A 730 -3.50 21.77 -21.34
CA ARG A 730 -4.18 21.87 -22.65
C ARG A 730 -3.64 20.88 -23.67
N GLN A 731 -2.33 20.60 -23.65
CA GLN A 731 -1.74 19.58 -24.52
C GLN A 731 -2.23 18.18 -24.16
N ILE A 732 -2.32 17.87 -22.87
CA ILE A 732 -2.87 16.59 -22.38
C ILE A 732 -4.32 16.43 -22.85
N ASP A 733 -5.14 17.47 -22.64
CA ASP A 733 -6.55 17.51 -23.05
C ASP A 733 -6.72 17.25 -24.57
N GLY A 734 -5.87 17.86 -25.40
CA GLY A 734 -5.90 17.72 -26.86
C GLY A 734 -5.16 16.51 -27.46
N SER A 735 -4.45 15.72 -26.64
CA SER A 735 -3.52 14.67 -27.12
C SER A 735 -4.20 13.44 -27.75
N GLY A 736 -5.46 13.18 -27.40
CA GLY A 736 -6.16 11.94 -27.76
C GLY A 736 -5.55 10.68 -27.13
N GLU A 737 -4.70 10.80 -26.10
CA GLU A 737 -3.97 9.69 -25.46
C GLU A 737 -4.86 8.51 -25.06
N ASN A 738 -6.02 8.78 -24.44
CA ASN A 738 -6.98 7.73 -24.09
C ASN A 738 -7.55 7.00 -25.32
N LYS A 739 -7.67 7.67 -26.47
CA LYS A 739 -8.10 7.02 -27.73
C LYS A 739 -6.98 6.10 -28.24
N LYS A 740 -5.73 6.55 -28.20
CA LYS A 740 -4.55 5.74 -28.56
C LYS A 740 -4.46 4.48 -27.71
N LEU A 741 -4.59 4.61 -26.38
CA LEU A 741 -4.58 3.49 -25.45
C LEU A 741 -5.70 2.48 -25.72
N ARG A 742 -6.92 2.95 -26.06
CA ARG A 742 -8.01 2.04 -26.45
C ARG A 742 -7.72 1.26 -27.73
N MET A 743 -7.06 1.89 -28.71
CA MET A 743 -6.66 1.23 -29.96
C MET A 743 -5.57 0.17 -29.70
N GLU A 744 -4.60 0.48 -28.84
CA GLU A 744 -3.55 -0.45 -28.43
C GLU A 744 -4.11 -1.68 -27.69
N ILE A 745 -5.00 -1.46 -26.71
CA ILE A 745 -5.69 -2.55 -25.99
C ILE A 745 -6.44 -3.45 -26.97
N ASN A 746 -7.10 -2.87 -27.99
CA ASN A 746 -7.80 -3.64 -29.00
C ASN A 746 -6.83 -4.44 -29.88
N SER A 747 -5.67 -3.89 -30.26
CA SER A 747 -4.63 -4.61 -31.00
C SER A 747 -4.17 -5.86 -30.24
N VAL A 748 -3.84 -5.69 -28.96
CA VAL A 748 -3.41 -6.80 -28.10
C VAL A 748 -4.51 -7.84 -27.91
N LEU A 749 -5.79 -7.43 -27.86
CA LEU A 749 -6.92 -8.35 -27.80
C LEU A 749 -7.02 -9.20 -29.08
N VAL A 750 -6.86 -8.57 -30.26
CA VAL A 750 -6.87 -9.27 -31.56
C VAL A 750 -5.71 -10.25 -31.65
N GLU A 751 -4.51 -9.87 -31.22
CA GLU A 751 -3.35 -10.76 -31.16
C GLU A 751 -3.58 -11.97 -30.26
N ARG A 752 -4.16 -11.76 -29.06
CA ARG A 752 -4.53 -12.87 -28.16
C ARG A 752 -5.58 -13.78 -28.78
N ALA A 753 -6.57 -13.23 -29.47
CA ALA A 753 -7.59 -14.02 -30.17
C ALA A 753 -6.95 -14.89 -31.27
N ALA A 754 -6.00 -14.35 -32.04
CA ALA A 754 -5.26 -15.10 -33.06
C ALA A 754 -4.43 -16.22 -32.43
N ALA A 755 -3.68 -15.93 -31.36
CA ALA A 755 -2.91 -16.95 -30.62
C ALA A 755 -3.83 -18.04 -30.02
N GLY A 756 -5.01 -17.64 -29.53
CA GLY A 756 -6.04 -18.55 -29.04
C GLY A 756 -6.55 -19.52 -30.10
N LYS A 757 -6.84 -19.02 -31.32
CA LYS A 757 -7.23 -19.85 -32.47
C LYS A 757 -6.13 -20.87 -32.81
N ILE A 758 -4.87 -20.43 -32.91
CA ILE A 758 -3.73 -21.33 -33.17
C ILE A 758 -3.61 -22.41 -32.08
N LYS A 759 -3.82 -22.06 -30.80
CA LYS A 759 -3.79 -23.03 -29.69
C LYS A 759 -4.96 -24.02 -29.77
N GLN A 760 -6.15 -23.53 -30.13
CA GLN A 760 -7.34 -24.36 -30.31
C GLN A 760 -7.15 -25.37 -31.46
N GLU A 761 -6.67 -24.91 -32.62
CA GLU A 761 -6.33 -25.77 -33.76
C GLU A 761 -5.28 -26.82 -33.41
N LYS A 762 -4.19 -26.42 -32.71
CA LYS A 762 -3.20 -27.38 -32.21
C LYS A 762 -3.82 -28.40 -31.26
N SER A 763 -4.79 -27.99 -30.44
CA SER A 763 -5.48 -28.87 -29.50
C SER A 763 -6.46 -29.82 -30.21
N THR A 764 -7.21 -29.36 -31.20
CA THR A 764 -8.11 -30.20 -32.00
C THR A 764 -7.31 -31.22 -32.79
N VAL A 765 -6.24 -30.81 -33.49
CA VAL A 765 -5.33 -31.72 -34.21
C VAL A 765 -4.72 -32.75 -33.26
N ARG A 766 -4.29 -32.35 -32.05
CA ARG A 766 -3.79 -33.30 -31.03
C ARG A 766 -4.86 -34.28 -30.57
N ARG A 767 -6.11 -33.84 -30.37
CA ARG A 767 -7.24 -34.70 -29.99
C ARG A 767 -7.62 -35.66 -31.11
N GLU A 768 -7.69 -35.19 -32.35
CA GLU A 768 -7.96 -36.00 -33.54
C GLU A 768 -6.86 -37.04 -33.75
N THR A 769 -5.59 -36.64 -33.69
CA THR A 769 -4.45 -37.56 -33.77
C THR A 769 -4.49 -38.61 -32.66
N LYS A 770 -4.84 -38.23 -31.42
CA LYS A 770 -4.99 -39.17 -30.31
C LYS A 770 -6.16 -40.14 -30.55
N ARG A 771 -7.31 -39.64 -31.02
CA ARG A 771 -8.51 -40.44 -31.34
C ARG A 771 -8.24 -41.43 -32.47
N SER A 772 -7.60 -41.00 -33.56
CA SER A 772 -7.22 -41.88 -34.67
C SER A 772 -6.22 -42.95 -34.23
N LYS A 773 -5.23 -42.60 -33.39
CA LYS A 773 -4.30 -43.59 -32.82
C LYS A 773 -5.01 -44.61 -31.93
N LEU A 774 -6.01 -44.21 -31.15
CA LEU A 774 -6.76 -45.11 -30.28
C LEU A 774 -7.81 -45.95 -31.02
N ALA A 775 -8.36 -45.46 -32.14
CA ALA A 775 -9.32 -46.21 -32.96
C ALA A 775 -8.75 -47.55 -33.46
N GLY A 776 -7.44 -47.60 -33.79
CA GLY A 776 -6.76 -48.82 -34.21
C GLY A 776 -6.30 -49.75 -33.08
N VAL A 777 -6.47 -49.37 -31.80
CA VAL A 777 -6.04 -50.18 -30.65
C VAL A 777 -7.22 -51.04 -30.17
N GLN A 778 -7.07 -52.36 -30.29
CA GLN A 778 -8.00 -53.31 -29.67
C GLN A 778 -7.67 -53.50 -28.20
N LEU A 779 -8.70 -53.46 -27.35
CA LEU A 779 -8.55 -53.70 -25.92
C LEU A 779 -8.41 -55.20 -25.65
N ILE A 780 -7.37 -55.61 -24.92
CA ILE A 780 -7.18 -57.00 -24.53
C ILE A 780 -8.16 -57.31 -23.39
N GLN A 781 -9.14 -58.19 -23.63
CA GLN A 781 -10.22 -58.48 -22.67
C GLN A 781 -9.87 -59.59 -21.67
N HIS A 782 -8.90 -60.44 -21.99
CA HIS A 782 -8.48 -61.58 -21.18
C HIS A 782 -6.94 -61.67 -21.14
N ALA A 783 -6.31 -60.67 -20.55
CA ALA A 783 -4.85 -60.64 -20.39
C ALA A 783 -4.45 -61.24 -19.05
N THR A 784 -3.41 -62.06 -19.02
CA THR A 784 -2.71 -62.43 -17.79
C THR A 784 -1.66 -61.39 -17.43
N TYR A 785 -1.23 -61.38 -16.17
CA TYR A 785 -0.16 -60.50 -15.72
C TYR A 785 1.15 -60.71 -16.52
N ASP A 786 1.48 -61.97 -16.82
CA ASP A 786 2.70 -62.32 -17.57
C ASP A 786 2.64 -61.86 -19.03
N GLU A 787 1.47 -61.90 -19.65
CA GLU A 787 1.27 -61.34 -20.99
C GLU A 787 1.45 -59.81 -20.99
N LEU A 788 0.87 -59.10 -20.03
CA LEU A 788 1.01 -57.63 -19.94
C LEU A 788 2.44 -57.21 -19.61
N ILE A 789 3.15 -57.94 -18.74
CA ILE A 789 4.53 -57.59 -18.40
C ILE A 789 5.49 -57.86 -19.57
N SER A 790 5.12 -58.72 -20.53
CA SER A 790 5.89 -58.98 -21.75
C SER A 790 5.70 -57.88 -22.82
N MET A 791 4.59 -57.15 -22.81
CA MET A 791 4.28 -56.09 -23.80
C MET A 791 5.25 -54.92 -23.77
N LYS A 792 5.38 -54.14 -24.85
CA LYS A 792 6.17 -52.90 -24.81
C LYS A 792 5.47 -51.87 -23.93
N MET A 793 6.26 -50.99 -23.32
CA MET A 793 5.72 -49.92 -22.45
C MET A 793 4.77 -48.97 -23.21
N SER A 794 5.02 -48.76 -24.50
CA SER A 794 4.14 -48.00 -25.40
C SER A 794 2.77 -48.65 -25.57
N ASP A 795 2.71 -49.98 -25.60
CA ASP A 795 1.49 -50.74 -25.87
C ASP A 795 0.62 -50.79 -24.61
N LEU A 796 1.25 -50.93 -23.44
CA LEU A 796 0.59 -50.76 -22.14
C LEU A 796 -0.02 -49.36 -21.98
N ASP A 797 0.69 -48.33 -22.46
CA ASP A 797 0.17 -46.96 -22.44
C ASP A 797 -1.06 -46.78 -23.33
N LEU A 798 -1.10 -47.46 -24.48
CA LEU A 798 -2.26 -47.47 -25.37
C LEU A 798 -3.44 -48.23 -24.76
N GLN A 799 -3.21 -49.36 -24.09
CA GLN A 799 -4.26 -50.11 -23.38
C GLN A 799 -4.88 -49.27 -22.24
N ILE A 800 -4.06 -48.55 -21.47
CA ILE A 800 -4.54 -47.62 -20.42
C ILE A 800 -5.36 -46.49 -21.05
N ASP A 801 -4.86 -45.83 -22.09
CA ASP A 801 -5.60 -44.77 -22.77
C ASP A 801 -6.92 -45.30 -23.39
N LYS A 802 -6.95 -46.54 -23.89
CA LYS A 802 -8.13 -47.18 -24.47
C LYS A 802 -9.18 -47.56 -23.42
N LEU A 803 -8.77 -48.08 -22.26
CA LEU A 803 -9.68 -48.33 -21.13
C LEU A 803 -10.37 -47.05 -20.66
N ARG A 804 -9.63 -45.93 -20.65
CA ARG A 804 -10.15 -44.61 -20.28
C ARG A 804 -11.08 -44.03 -21.35
N GLU A 805 -10.76 -44.21 -22.64
CA GLU A 805 -11.66 -43.84 -23.74
C GLU A 805 -12.98 -44.62 -23.67
N ALA A 806 -12.91 -45.90 -23.30
CA ALA A 806 -14.05 -46.79 -23.20
C ALA A 806 -14.95 -46.54 -21.96
N GLY A 807 -14.66 -45.50 -21.17
CA GLY A 807 -15.52 -45.00 -20.10
C GLY A 807 -15.18 -45.45 -18.68
N ASP A 808 -14.10 -46.21 -18.45
CA ASP A 808 -13.67 -46.54 -17.08
C ASP A 808 -12.97 -45.35 -16.41
N LYS A 809 -13.71 -44.64 -15.56
CA LYS A 809 -13.25 -43.45 -14.81
C LYS A 809 -12.26 -43.78 -13.69
N HIS A 810 -12.12 -45.04 -13.29
CA HIS A 810 -11.24 -45.45 -12.19
C HIS A 810 -9.84 -45.83 -12.67
N VAL A 811 -9.62 -45.94 -13.99
CA VAL A 811 -8.29 -46.22 -14.55
C VAL A 811 -7.41 -44.97 -14.46
N ARG A 812 -6.32 -45.10 -13.72
CA ARG A 812 -5.36 -44.01 -13.51
C ARG A 812 -4.67 -43.59 -14.82
N PRO A 813 -4.34 -42.29 -15.00
CA PRO A 813 -3.60 -41.82 -16.17
C PRO A 813 -2.22 -42.47 -16.26
N LYS A 814 -1.78 -42.84 -17.47
CA LYS A 814 -0.44 -43.40 -17.71
C LYS A 814 0.73 -42.58 -17.15
N SER A 815 0.59 -41.26 -17.06
CA SER A 815 1.59 -40.35 -16.49
C SER A 815 1.83 -40.57 -14.99
N THR A 816 0.85 -41.14 -14.27
CA THR A 816 0.95 -41.46 -12.84
C THR A 816 1.56 -42.84 -12.58
N LEU A 817 1.69 -43.67 -13.61
CA LEU A 817 2.17 -45.05 -13.52
C LEU A 817 3.55 -45.14 -14.18
N ARG A 818 4.62 -44.87 -13.43
CA ARG A 818 5.98 -44.82 -13.99
C ARG A 818 6.58 -46.19 -14.31
N LYS A 819 6.21 -47.22 -13.55
CA LYS A 819 6.78 -48.58 -13.66
C LYS A 819 5.90 -49.48 -14.52
N LYS A 820 6.52 -50.40 -15.26
CA LYS A 820 5.83 -51.37 -16.12
C LYS A 820 4.85 -52.24 -15.34
N ASP A 821 5.28 -52.73 -14.17
CA ASP A 821 4.46 -53.49 -13.21
C ASP A 821 3.18 -52.73 -12.80
N ALA A 822 3.30 -51.44 -12.48
CA ALA A 822 2.17 -50.63 -12.07
C ALA A 822 1.15 -50.44 -13.21
N LYS A 823 1.61 -50.32 -14.46
CA LYS A 823 0.74 -50.25 -15.64
C LYS A 823 0.02 -51.57 -15.90
N ALA A 824 0.73 -52.70 -15.80
CA ALA A 824 0.13 -54.03 -15.96
C ALA A 824 -0.96 -54.31 -14.92
N LYS A 825 -0.69 -54.02 -13.63
CA LYS A 825 -1.67 -54.15 -12.54
C LYS A 825 -2.90 -53.26 -12.74
N GLU A 826 -2.70 -52.03 -13.22
CA GLU A 826 -3.80 -51.11 -13.50
C GLU A 826 -4.70 -51.61 -14.63
N ILE A 827 -4.11 -52.15 -15.70
CA ILE A 827 -4.84 -52.73 -16.84
C ILE A 827 -5.66 -53.93 -16.39
N LEU A 828 -5.08 -54.85 -15.59
CA LEU A 828 -5.81 -56.00 -15.04
C LEU A 828 -7.00 -55.57 -14.18
N ALA A 829 -6.78 -54.63 -13.26
CA ALA A 829 -7.84 -54.11 -12.42
C ALA A 829 -8.94 -53.42 -13.26
N GLY A 830 -8.58 -52.73 -14.35
CA GLY A 830 -9.53 -52.14 -15.28
C GLY A 830 -10.34 -53.18 -16.07
N ILE A 831 -9.68 -54.26 -16.53
CA ILE A 831 -10.34 -55.38 -17.21
C ILE A 831 -11.33 -56.08 -16.26
N GLU A 832 -10.90 -56.40 -15.04
CA GLU A 832 -11.73 -57.06 -14.02
C GLU A 832 -12.95 -56.21 -13.65
N ARG A 833 -12.77 -54.89 -13.45
CA ARG A 833 -13.89 -53.96 -13.25
C ARG A 833 -14.86 -53.98 -14.42
N ARG A 834 -14.37 -54.00 -15.65
CA ARG A 834 -15.22 -54.06 -16.85
C ARG A 834 -16.02 -55.35 -16.96
N GLN A 835 -15.39 -56.48 -16.64
CA GLN A 835 -16.05 -57.79 -16.60
C GLN A 835 -17.13 -57.83 -15.50
N SER A 836 -16.88 -57.23 -14.33
CA SER A 836 -17.86 -57.13 -13.25
C SER A 836 -19.07 -56.23 -13.58
N LEU A 837 -18.92 -55.28 -14.52
CA LEU A 837 -19.96 -54.33 -14.92
C LEU A 837 -20.77 -54.78 -16.16
N GLY A 838 -20.48 -55.95 -16.76
CA GLY A 838 -21.25 -56.50 -17.89
C GLY A 838 -21.23 -55.65 -19.16
N ILE A 839 -20.20 -54.81 -19.38
CA ILE A 839 -20.12 -53.91 -20.54
C ILE A 839 -19.58 -54.68 -21.76
N THR A 840 -20.46 -55.36 -22.49
CA THR A 840 -20.17 -55.90 -23.82
C THR A 840 -20.37 -54.80 -24.87
N VAL A 841 -19.37 -54.56 -25.71
CA VAL A 841 -19.43 -53.55 -26.79
C VAL A 841 -20.45 -53.98 -27.85
N ILE A 842 -21.55 -53.24 -28.00
CA ILE A 842 -22.39 -53.30 -29.20
C ILE A 842 -21.65 -52.54 -30.30
N LEU A 843 -21.27 -53.26 -31.34
CA LEU A 843 -20.93 -52.71 -32.65
C LEU A 843 -22.25 -52.46 -33.38
N ASP A 844 -22.52 -51.22 -33.79
CA ASP A 844 -23.36 -51.00 -34.97
C ASP A 844 -22.88 -49.77 -35.75
N PRO A 845 -22.46 -49.92 -37.03
CA PRO A 845 -22.17 -48.84 -37.94
C PRO A 845 -23.41 -48.47 -38.77
N GLN A 846 -23.51 -47.19 -39.15
CA GLN A 846 -24.47 -46.57 -40.09
C GLN A 846 -25.79 -46.04 -39.50
N ASN A 847 -25.89 -44.71 -39.43
CA ASN A 847 -26.97 -44.01 -40.15
C ASN A 847 -26.53 -42.58 -40.50
N ASP A 848 -26.10 -42.40 -41.74
CA ASP A 848 -26.12 -41.12 -42.46
C ASP A 848 -27.58 -40.81 -42.81
N GLY A 849 -28.03 -39.56 -42.67
CA GLY A 849 -29.40 -39.19 -43.00
C GLY A 849 -29.73 -37.74 -42.66
N ASP A 850 -29.63 -36.90 -43.68
CA ASP A 850 -29.76 -35.46 -43.75
C ASP A 850 -31.20 -34.89 -43.55
N LEU A 851 -31.25 -33.57 -43.31
CA LEU A 851 -32.35 -32.60 -43.59
C LEU A 851 -33.62 -32.58 -42.68
N VAL A 852 -33.90 -31.45 -42.00
CA VAL A 852 -34.62 -30.25 -42.52
C VAL A 852 -34.75 -29.20 -41.40
N SER A 853 -34.60 -27.94 -41.79
CA SER A 853 -34.82 -26.69 -41.06
C SER A 853 -36.26 -26.45 -40.63
N GLU A 854 -36.50 -25.93 -39.42
CA GLU A 854 -37.62 -25.01 -39.20
C GLU A 854 -37.37 -24.00 -38.06
N SER A 855 -37.65 -22.74 -38.43
CA SER A 855 -37.97 -21.54 -37.66
C SER A 855 -37.06 -21.05 -36.52
N ALA A 856 -36.38 -19.94 -36.86
CA ALA A 856 -35.86 -18.96 -35.92
C ALA A 856 -37.00 -18.26 -35.15
N GLU A 857 -36.93 -18.29 -33.82
CA GLU A 857 -37.36 -17.20 -32.95
C GLU A 857 -36.27 -16.96 -31.87
N PRO A 858 -36.04 -15.69 -31.48
CA PRO A 858 -34.82 -15.29 -30.80
C PRO A 858 -34.87 -15.61 -29.31
N THR A 859 -34.32 -16.75 -28.91
CA THR A 859 -34.00 -16.98 -27.50
C THR A 859 -32.75 -16.16 -27.15
N LEU A 860 -32.97 -15.17 -26.29
CA LEU A 860 -31.97 -14.37 -25.59
C LEU A 860 -30.81 -15.26 -25.08
N PRO A 861 -29.54 -14.84 -25.20
CA PRO A 861 -28.44 -15.63 -24.69
C PRO A 861 -28.47 -15.64 -23.15
N GLU A 862 -28.98 -16.73 -22.60
CA GLU A 862 -28.74 -17.15 -21.22
C GLU A 862 -27.24 -17.30 -20.99
N ASP A 863 -26.71 -16.49 -20.08
CA ASP A 863 -25.58 -16.76 -19.20
C ASP A 863 -24.46 -17.66 -19.79
N MET A 864 -23.70 -17.10 -20.73
CA MET A 864 -22.36 -17.61 -21.03
C MET A 864 -21.47 -17.45 -19.78
N GLU A 865 -21.22 -18.56 -19.09
CA GLU A 865 -20.03 -18.75 -18.26
C GLU A 865 -18.77 -18.59 -19.13
N LEU A 866 -18.33 -17.34 -19.33
CA LEU A 866 -16.99 -17.01 -19.79
C LEU A 866 -16.02 -17.18 -18.61
N TYR A 867 -15.70 -18.43 -18.25
CA TYR A 867 -14.59 -18.74 -17.34
C TYR A 867 -13.80 -19.92 -17.90
N HIS A 868 -12.53 -19.66 -18.21
CA HIS A 868 -11.57 -20.68 -18.61
C HIS A 868 -11.01 -21.38 -17.35
N PRO A 869 -10.83 -22.72 -17.36
CA PRO A 869 -10.38 -23.49 -16.18
C PRO A 869 -8.95 -23.22 -15.71
N ASP A 870 -8.14 -22.48 -16.49
CA ASP A 870 -6.72 -22.24 -16.20
C ASP A 870 -6.46 -20.87 -15.53
N ASP A 871 -7.49 -20.05 -15.33
CA ASP A 871 -7.37 -18.78 -14.61
C ASP A 871 -7.72 -18.99 -13.13
N VAL A 872 -6.68 -19.10 -12.31
CA VAL A 872 -6.76 -19.21 -10.86
C VAL A 872 -7.47 -18.00 -10.26
N VAL A 873 -8.77 -18.12 -9.96
CA VAL A 873 -9.51 -17.27 -9.01
C VAL A 873 -10.64 -18.08 -8.36
N PHE A 874 -10.39 -18.48 -7.10
CA PHE A 874 -11.23 -19.31 -6.19
C PHE A 874 -11.50 -20.76 -6.56
#